data_AF-A0A937AMD2-F1
#
_entry.id   AF-A0A937AMD2-F1
#
_cell.length_a   1.000
_cell.length_b   1.000
_cell.length_c   1.000
_cell.angle_alpha   90.00
_cell.angle_beta   90.00
_cell.angle_gamma   90.00
#
_symmetry.space_group_name_H-M   'P 1'
#
loop_
_entity.id
_entity.type
_entity.pdbx_description
1 polymer ?
#
loop_
_entity_poly.entity_id
_entity_poly.type
_entity_poly.pdbx_seq_one_letter_code
_entity_poly.pdbx_strand_id
1 'polypeptide(L)'
;MRGHLIFATFSSLSVALVAMAQPCSITWSTLPSPQNPAGSVSNLVVHNNTLIARGSGLTIGGQPTLGVAQWNGTTWTPLSAGLNGAQFGGGASSIVSFGGRLYATGPSSVPFGFNTGRIWTGSTWIDWPATPSPNGFAEPTGLFVLPDGRFLATGTFRFADTPTGDVVTRRVAFWNRSAYEMLSSTQYGPTDGAIFDVVPFQGKLLMRSNGRIATGERFNSNVVICASGLITFDGSSFTCFTAPALNGPINSMVVFNGELYVSGDFTATADNAVTLNRIARYSGGQWQKVGNGLSRRAELMRVLNDGSGDKLHIYVTGSNTTVAYNNPNSTTLDTITFAGVIRFDGDRYTAYGSTSASGYFGGTVATAVNFDPGTGNAIFVGAGTTFSPGGLPNTTFARRGPTPSPDTDGDGLLDSWEQNGLDINCDGVIDLDLPALGAHWQRKDIFVEVDSMIGRAPSQATLNRVIEAFAAAPNALVNNPNGADGINLHLIVDAADQTIPLQNFPNAFADFHVLKADRFGNAADRASPNSESILEAKRHAFRYCIFGNFYGNTSSGGLAEFLGNDFMVTLGGWPTPGGSDDEQAGTFMHELGHTLGLHHGGHQSDEQKHNWKPNYHSVMNYTWQVPIDVTGWSLDFSRQALPTLNENALNELAGLGGSSAAITLVGPLPTMKVLEAGPLDFDRNGTLDTSVTVVADINRVDASYPASLDTLEGSEDWSRLVYNFRNSPNFARGVSPQSTIDVERLTAELHARLAAIASPGATRRCTADIAYDTGDLLPPFGPVGPAYVNNGLNEGDYNAFFSAQGFFNQAAMGPAAVGGFCDIADDQGTALPPFGTGGGGGAANNGVNEGDYNAFFNSLFLPCG
;
A
#
# COMPACT_ATOMS: atom_id res chain seq x y z
N MET A 1 18.30 -18.76 -58.57
CA MET A 1 17.69 -19.15 -57.29
C MET A 1 18.46 -18.49 -56.17
N ARG A 2 17.73 -17.71 -55.34
CA ARG A 2 17.98 -17.29 -53.95
C ARG A 2 19.35 -16.70 -53.55
N GLY A 3 19.32 -15.46 -53.05
CA GLY A 3 20.39 -14.87 -52.25
C GLY A 3 20.39 -13.34 -52.12
N HIS A 4 19.26 -12.74 -51.73
CA HIS A 4 19.17 -11.37 -51.15
C HIS A 4 18.89 -11.58 -49.63
N LEU A 5 19.30 -10.79 -48.63
CA LEU A 5 19.59 -9.35 -48.54
C LEU A 5 20.25 -9.04 -47.16
N ILE A 6 21.24 -8.15 -47.16
CA ILE A 6 21.53 -6.99 -46.27
C ILE A 6 21.27 -7.10 -44.74
N PHE A 7 22.35 -6.89 -43.97
CA PHE A 7 22.34 -6.45 -42.56
C PHE A 7 21.80 -5.02 -42.43
N ALA A 8 20.80 -4.80 -41.60
CA ALA A 8 20.45 -3.49 -41.05
C ALA A 8 20.38 -3.60 -39.53
N THR A 9 21.30 -2.89 -38.87
CA THR A 9 21.25 -2.56 -37.45
C THR A 9 20.06 -1.63 -37.19
N PHE A 10 19.10 -2.06 -36.36
CA PHE A 10 18.16 -1.16 -35.71
C PHE A 10 18.51 -1.07 -34.23
N SER A 11 19.28 -0.03 -33.89
CA SER A 11 19.23 0.59 -32.58
C SER A 11 18.10 1.63 -32.61
N SER A 12 16.95 1.26 -32.05
CA SER A 12 16.02 2.22 -31.45
C SER A 12 15.33 1.48 -30.33
N LEU A 13 15.80 1.72 -29.10
CA LEU A 13 14.99 1.54 -27.90
C LEU A 13 13.71 2.33 -28.14
N SER A 14 12.61 1.62 -28.34
CA SER A 14 11.27 2.18 -28.16
C SER A 14 11.17 2.47 -26.67
N VAL A 15 11.46 3.70 -26.25
CA VAL A 15 10.97 4.18 -24.95
C VAL A 15 9.45 4.10 -25.06
N ALA A 16 8.85 3.22 -24.26
CA ALA A 16 7.41 3.17 -24.11
C ALA A 16 7.00 4.52 -23.50
N LEU A 17 6.33 5.34 -24.30
CA LEU A 17 5.75 6.59 -23.83
C LEU A 17 4.66 6.23 -22.80
N VAL A 18 4.96 6.44 -21.52
CA VAL A 18 4.00 6.52 -20.41
C VAL A 18 3.19 7.78 -20.71
N ALA A 19 1.90 7.63 -21.01
CA ALA A 19 1.13 8.74 -21.57
C ALA A 19 -0.29 8.83 -21.00
N MET A 20 -0.43 9.47 -19.85
CA MET A 20 -1.74 9.66 -19.22
C MET A 20 -2.70 10.52 -20.06
N ALA A 21 -3.97 10.54 -19.71
CA ALA A 21 -4.96 10.95 -20.67
C ALA A 21 -5.81 12.11 -20.14
N GLN A 22 -5.97 13.15 -20.96
CA GLN A 22 -6.79 14.35 -20.72
C GLN A 22 -8.31 14.09 -20.71
N PRO A 23 -9.05 14.23 -19.61
CA PRO A 23 -10.47 13.81 -19.48
C PRO A 23 -11.41 14.17 -20.64
N CYS A 24 -11.09 15.20 -21.41
CA CYS A 24 -11.97 15.81 -22.42
C CYS A 24 -11.75 15.38 -23.87
N SER A 25 -10.77 14.51 -24.14
CA SER A 25 -10.50 14.01 -25.49
C SER A 25 -10.60 12.49 -25.58
N ILE A 26 -11.75 11.93 -25.17
CA ILE A 26 -11.93 10.48 -25.06
C ILE A 26 -12.28 9.83 -26.41
N THR A 27 -11.43 8.91 -26.85
CA THR A 27 -11.66 8.11 -28.06
C THR A 27 -11.55 6.62 -27.75
N TRP A 28 -12.35 5.83 -28.45
CA TRP A 28 -12.15 4.38 -28.50
C TRP A 28 -11.06 4.08 -29.51
N SER A 29 -10.00 3.40 -29.07
CA SER A 29 -8.96 2.88 -29.95
C SER A 29 -8.75 1.40 -29.70
N THR A 30 -8.42 0.66 -30.76
CA THR A 30 -7.80 -0.66 -30.61
C THR A 30 -6.44 -0.50 -29.95
N LEU A 31 -6.02 -1.46 -29.14
CA LEU A 31 -4.66 -1.45 -28.62
C LEU A 31 -3.63 -1.53 -29.76
N PRO A 32 -2.57 -0.70 -29.75
CA PRO A 32 -1.55 -0.71 -30.78
C PRO A 32 -0.63 -1.93 -30.59
N SER A 33 -0.88 -3.06 -31.28
CA SER A 33 0.08 -4.16 -31.37
C SER A 33 -0.33 -5.24 -32.40
N PRO A 34 0.60 -5.81 -33.19
CA PRO A 34 0.37 -7.05 -33.96
C PRO A 34 0.18 -8.30 -33.07
N GLN A 35 0.28 -8.16 -31.74
CA GLN A 35 0.15 -9.23 -30.75
C GLN A 35 -1.11 -9.14 -29.88
N ASN A 36 -2.12 -8.35 -30.28
CA ASN A 36 -3.40 -8.35 -29.57
C ASN A 36 -3.97 -9.78 -29.49
N PRO A 37 -4.47 -10.23 -28.33
CA PRO A 37 -5.00 -11.56 -28.19
C PRO A 37 -6.21 -11.72 -29.11
N ALA A 38 -6.13 -12.63 -30.07
CA ALA A 38 -7.27 -13.01 -30.89
C ALA A 38 -8.05 -14.12 -30.17
N GLY A 39 -9.36 -13.97 -30.03
CA GLY A 39 -10.24 -14.90 -29.32
C GLY A 39 -11.36 -14.17 -28.59
N SER A 40 -12.24 -14.91 -27.91
CA SER A 40 -13.32 -14.33 -27.10
C SER A 40 -12.80 -14.02 -25.70
N VAL A 41 -13.03 -12.81 -25.21
CA VAL A 41 -12.65 -12.42 -23.83
C VAL A 41 -13.90 -12.42 -22.97
N SER A 42 -13.96 -13.35 -22.02
CA SER A 42 -15.10 -13.50 -21.10
C SER A 42 -14.92 -12.74 -19.80
N ASN A 43 -13.68 -12.45 -19.39
CA ASN A 43 -13.39 -11.77 -18.13
C ASN A 43 -12.07 -10.98 -18.21
N LEU A 44 -12.06 -9.81 -17.57
CA LEU A 44 -10.91 -8.92 -17.41
C LEU A 44 -10.75 -8.59 -15.93
N VAL A 45 -9.52 -8.65 -15.43
CA VAL A 45 -9.19 -8.23 -14.07
C VAL A 45 -7.82 -7.57 -14.02
N VAL A 46 -7.64 -6.60 -13.13
CA VAL A 46 -6.33 -6.00 -12.87
C VAL A 46 -5.62 -6.78 -11.76
N HIS A 47 -4.35 -7.09 -11.98
CA HIS A 47 -3.51 -7.81 -11.03
C HIS A 47 -2.08 -7.30 -11.11
N ASN A 48 -1.52 -6.87 -9.97
CA ASN A 48 -0.14 -6.37 -9.84
C ASN A 48 0.25 -5.40 -10.97
N ASN A 49 -0.58 -4.37 -11.17
CA ASN A 49 -0.42 -3.35 -12.22
C ASN A 49 -0.38 -3.87 -13.67
N THR A 50 -1.00 -5.02 -13.91
CA THR A 50 -1.18 -5.59 -15.25
C THR A 50 -2.64 -5.96 -15.49
N LEU A 51 -3.06 -5.92 -16.76
CA LEU A 51 -4.39 -6.35 -17.16
C LEU A 51 -4.35 -7.84 -17.51
N ILE A 52 -5.19 -8.63 -16.85
CA ILE A 52 -5.34 -10.05 -17.12
C ILE A 52 -6.59 -10.26 -17.95
N ALA A 53 -6.42 -10.91 -19.10
CA ALA A 53 -7.51 -11.34 -19.95
C ALA A 53 -7.71 -12.84 -19.86
N ARG A 54 -8.97 -13.23 -19.73
CA ARG A 54 -9.36 -14.63 -19.74
C ARG A 54 -10.50 -14.87 -20.72
N GLY A 55 -10.44 -16.00 -21.41
CA GLY A 55 -11.47 -16.36 -22.37
C GLY A 55 -11.09 -17.51 -23.30
N SER A 56 -11.88 -17.71 -24.35
CA SER A 56 -11.81 -18.88 -25.21
C SER A 56 -11.11 -18.60 -26.53
N GLY A 57 -10.27 -19.55 -26.95
CA GLY A 57 -9.53 -19.45 -28.21
C GLY A 57 -8.50 -18.30 -28.24
N LEU A 58 -8.07 -17.81 -27.07
CA LEU A 58 -7.09 -16.73 -26.97
C LEU A 58 -5.73 -17.15 -27.56
N THR A 59 -5.24 -16.35 -28.50
CA THR A 59 -3.95 -16.53 -29.18
C THR A 59 -3.19 -15.21 -29.26
N ILE A 60 -1.88 -15.21 -29.02
CA ILE A 60 -1.00 -14.03 -29.15
C ILE A 60 0.01 -14.35 -30.24
N GLY A 61 0.04 -13.53 -31.31
CA GLY A 61 0.91 -13.81 -32.47
C GLY A 61 0.66 -15.19 -33.11
N GLY A 62 -0.57 -15.70 -33.00
CA GLY A 62 -0.96 -17.05 -33.46
C GLY A 62 -0.64 -18.19 -32.49
N GLN A 63 0.03 -17.93 -31.36
CA GLN A 63 0.34 -18.95 -30.35
C GLN A 63 -0.78 -19.05 -29.29
N PRO A 64 -1.27 -20.25 -28.91
CA PRO A 64 -2.29 -20.41 -27.89
C PRO A 64 -1.85 -19.91 -26.51
N THR A 65 -2.71 -19.21 -25.80
CA THR A 65 -2.44 -18.74 -24.42
C THR A 65 -2.97 -19.68 -23.34
N LEU A 66 -3.59 -20.80 -23.75
CA LEU A 66 -4.36 -21.72 -22.90
C LEU A 66 -5.52 -21.03 -22.14
N GLY A 67 -5.95 -19.87 -22.62
CA GLY A 67 -7.14 -19.16 -22.14
C GLY A 67 -6.86 -18.04 -21.15
N VAL A 68 -5.59 -17.74 -20.82
CA VAL A 68 -5.21 -16.60 -19.96
C VAL A 68 -4.00 -15.87 -20.53
N ALA A 69 -4.08 -14.55 -20.58
CA ALA A 69 -3.01 -13.67 -21.02
C ALA A 69 -2.88 -12.46 -20.10
N GLN A 70 -1.67 -11.90 -20.01
CA GLN A 70 -1.35 -10.71 -19.23
C GLN A 70 -0.88 -9.60 -20.15
N TRP A 71 -1.25 -8.36 -19.84
CA TRP A 71 -0.79 -7.15 -20.52
C TRP A 71 -0.13 -6.21 -19.53
N ASN A 72 1.13 -5.89 -19.78
CA ASN A 72 1.95 -5.02 -18.93
C ASN A 72 1.89 -3.53 -19.34
N GLY A 73 0.85 -3.12 -20.07
CA GLY A 73 0.73 -1.77 -20.61
C GLY A 73 1.35 -1.57 -22.01
N THR A 74 2.20 -2.49 -22.47
CA THR A 74 2.81 -2.42 -23.81
C THR A 74 2.66 -3.70 -24.61
N THR A 75 2.76 -4.86 -23.96
CA THR A 75 2.85 -6.18 -24.61
C THR A 75 1.96 -7.20 -23.94
N TRP A 76 1.36 -8.08 -24.76
CA TRP A 76 0.59 -9.22 -24.27
C TRP A 76 1.48 -10.45 -24.17
N THR A 77 1.43 -11.14 -23.04
CA THR A 77 2.16 -12.39 -22.79
C THR A 77 1.21 -13.51 -22.37
N PRO A 78 1.40 -14.75 -22.85
CA PRO A 78 0.66 -15.91 -22.34
C PRO A 78 0.98 -16.18 -20.86
N LEU A 79 -0.05 -16.38 -20.03
CA LEU A 79 0.11 -16.75 -18.62
C LEU A 79 -0.16 -18.25 -18.43
N SER A 80 0.66 -19.08 -19.08
CA SER A 80 0.34 -20.51 -19.31
C SER A 80 1.16 -21.50 -18.46
N ALA A 81 2.13 -21.03 -17.69
CA ALA A 81 3.00 -21.89 -16.87
C ALA A 81 2.18 -22.70 -15.84
N GLY A 82 2.49 -23.98 -15.68
CA GLY A 82 1.76 -24.89 -14.77
C GLY A 82 0.46 -25.49 -15.31
N LEU A 83 -0.04 -25.02 -16.46
CA LEU A 83 -1.27 -25.58 -17.05
C LEU A 83 -1.04 -26.92 -17.76
N ASN A 84 0.20 -27.28 -18.12
CA ASN A 84 0.56 -28.59 -18.73
C ASN A 84 -0.35 -29.00 -19.92
N GLY A 85 -0.73 -28.03 -20.76
CA GLY A 85 -1.63 -28.26 -21.90
C GLY A 85 -3.12 -28.31 -21.57
N ALA A 86 -3.50 -28.24 -20.29
CA ALA A 86 -4.89 -28.08 -19.88
C ALA A 86 -5.38 -26.67 -20.21
N GLN A 87 -6.33 -26.58 -21.13
CA GLN A 87 -6.95 -25.32 -21.50
C GLN A 87 -8.06 -24.98 -20.51
N PHE A 88 -8.16 -23.70 -20.13
CA PHE A 88 -9.39 -23.16 -19.57
C PHE A 88 -10.46 -23.16 -20.68
N GLY A 89 -11.44 -24.06 -20.59
CA GLY A 89 -12.46 -24.31 -21.61
C GLY A 89 -13.37 -23.10 -21.86
N GLY A 90 -14.04 -23.09 -23.02
CA GLY A 90 -14.80 -21.96 -23.53
C GLY A 90 -16.20 -21.71 -22.93
N GLY A 91 -16.42 -22.12 -21.68
CA GLY A 91 -17.70 -21.94 -20.96
C GLY A 91 -17.74 -20.71 -20.04
N ALA A 92 -18.86 -20.54 -19.32
CA ALA A 92 -18.99 -19.54 -18.26
C ALA A 92 -17.88 -19.70 -17.23
N SER A 93 -17.08 -18.66 -17.03
CA SER A 93 -15.81 -18.81 -16.36
C SER A 93 -15.24 -17.47 -15.87
N SER A 94 -14.71 -17.46 -14.65
CA SER A 94 -14.30 -16.24 -13.93
C SER A 94 -12.80 -16.20 -13.65
N ILE A 95 -12.24 -15.00 -13.50
CA ILE A 95 -10.94 -14.77 -12.89
C ILE A 95 -11.03 -13.56 -11.97
N VAL A 96 -10.40 -13.65 -10.80
CA VAL A 96 -10.39 -12.57 -9.81
C VAL A 96 -8.99 -12.42 -9.22
N SER A 97 -8.61 -11.18 -8.92
CA SER A 97 -7.38 -10.83 -8.20
C SER A 97 -7.73 -10.57 -6.73
N PHE A 98 -7.08 -11.25 -5.81
CA PHE A 98 -7.30 -11.07 -4.38
C PHE A 98 -6.06 -11.48 -3.57
N GLY A 99 -5.68 -10.69 -2.57
CA GLY A 99 -4.55 -11.00 -1.68
C GLY A 99 -3.24 -11.28 -2.41
N GLY A 100 -2.94 -10.53 -3.48
CA GLY A 100 -1.72 -10.70 -4.28
C GLY A 100 -1.69 -11.95 -5.17
N ARG A 101 -2.82 -12.67 -5.35
CA ARG A 101 -2.92 -13.86 -6.21
C ARG A 101 -4.06 -13.76 -7.22
N LEU A 102 -3.98 -14.55 -8.30
CA LEU A 102 -5.10 -14.76 -9.24
C LEU A 102 -5.79 -16.08 -8.97
N TYR A 103 -7.12 -16.07 -9.02
CA TYR A 103 -7.96 -17.24 -8.89
C TYR A 103 -8.84 -17.35 -10.13
N ALA A 104 -8.73 -18.47 -10.85
CA ALA A 104 -9.48 -18.71 -12.08
C ALA A 104 -10.38 -19.94 -11.93
N THR A 105 -11.56 -19.90 -12.56
CA THR A 105 -12.56 -20.97 -12.57
C THR A 105 -12.99 -21.30 -13.99
N GLY A 106 -13.57 -22.47 -14.23
CA GLY A 106 -14.13 -22.87 -15.52
C GLY A 106 -13.61 -24.23 -16.02
N PRO A 107 -14.38 -24.93 -16.88
CA PRO A 107 -14.15 -26.33 -17.21
C PRO A 107 -12.77 -26.55 -17.82
N SER A 108 -12.03 -27.56 -17.40
CA SER A 108 -10.78 -27.97 -18.05
C SER A 108 -11.09 -29.01 -19.14
N SER A 109 -10.40 -28.93 -20.28
CA SER A 109 -10.56 -29.90 -21.38
C SER A 109 -9.85 -31.24 -21.12
N VAL A 110 -9.40 -31.52 -19.89
CA VAL A 110 -8.69 -32.76 -19.59
C VAL A 110 -9.68 -33.87 -19.22
N PRO A 111 -9.54 -35.08 -19.78
CA PRO A 111 -10.28 -36.23 -19.30
C PRO A 111 -9.73 -36.61 -17.92
N PHE A 112 -10.59 -36.55 -16.90
CA PHE A 112 -10.37 -36.99 -15.51
C PHE A 112 -9.61 -36.02 -14.57
N GLY A 113 -10.32 -35.36 -13.63
CA GLY A 113 -9.72 -34.66 -12.48
C GLY A 113 -10.67 -33.66 -11.77
N PHE A 114 -10.91 -33.83 -10.47
CA PHE A 114 -12.09 -33.40 -9.68
C PHE A 114 -12.12 -31.93 -9.15
N ASN A 115 -11.38 -30.99 -9.72
CA ASN A 115 -11.47 -29.57 -9.36
C ASN A 115 -11.03 -28.69 -10.56
N THR A 116 -11.87 -27.75 -10.98
CA THR A 116 -11.59 -26.88 -12.14
C THR A 116 -11.11 -25.48 -11.76
N GLY A 117 -10.96 -25.22 -10.45
CA GLY A 117 -10.36 -23.99 -9.95
C GLY A 117 -8.83 -24.04 -9.95
N ARG A 118 -8.19 -22.92 -10.35
CA ARG A 118 -6.73 -22.74 -10.30
C ARG A 118 -6.31 -21.47 -9.59
N ILE A 119 -5.10 -21.47 -9.02
CA ILE A 119 -4.44 -20.34 -8.35
C ILE A 119 -3.12 -20.04 -9.05
N TRP A 120 -2.87 -18.78 -9.39
CA TRP A 120 -1.56 -18.33 -9.86
C TRP A 120 -0.67 -18.02 -8.64
N THR A 121 0.50 -18.64 -8.57
CA THR A 121 1.46 -18.43 -7.46
C THR A 121 2.38 -17.23 -7.66
N GLY A 122 2.29 -16.55 -8.81
CA GLY A 122 3.28 -15.56 -9.28
C GLY A 122 4.15 -16.11 -10.41
N SER A 123 4.36 -17.42 -10.46
CA SER A 123 5.19 -18.08 -11.48
C SER A 123 4.54 -19.29 -12.15
N THR A 124 3.56 -19.93 -11.51
CA THR A 124 2.89 -21.11 -12.04
C THR A 124 1.43 -21.20 -11.59
N TRP A 125 0.58 -21.79 -12.43
CA TRP A 125 -0.75 -22.20 -12.01
C TRP A 125 -0.67 -23.50 -11.20
N ILE A 126 -1.37 -23.52 -10.07
CA ILE A 126 -1.62 -24.72 -9.26
C ILE A 126 -3.13 -24.92 -9.11
N ASP A 127 -3.55 -26.16 -8.85
CA ASP A 127 -4.96 -26.47 -8.63
C ASP A 127 -5.42 -26.00 -7.25
N TRP A 128 -6.72 -25.74 -7.09
CA TRP A 128 -7.27 -25.36 -5.77
C TRP A 128 -7.05 -26.50 -4.76
N PRO A 129 -6.51 -26.20 -3.56
CA PRO A 129 -6.37 -27.19 -2.51
C PRO A 129 -7.76 -27.69 -2.07
N ALA A 130 -7.88 -29.02 -1.99
CA ALA A 130 -9.05 -29.84 -1.61
C ALA A 130 -10.14 -30.05 -2.68
N THR A 131 -10.56 -31.32 -2.82
CA THR A 131 -11.86 -31.67 -3.39
C THR A 131 -12.93 -31.56 -2.30
N PRO A 132 -14.20 -31.25 -2.64
CA PRO A 132 -15.25 -31.08 -1.63
C PRO A 132 -15.55 -32.35 -0.83
N SER A 133 -15.18 -33.52 -1.35
CA SER A 133 -15.12 -34.82 -0.64
C SER A 133 -14.31 -35.84 -1.47
N PRO A 134 -13.98 -37.04 -0.94
CA PRO A 134 -13.28 -38.10 -1.68
C PRO A 134 -14.02 -38.61 -2.94
N ASN A 135 -15.34 -38.40 -3.03
CA ASN A 135 -16.20 -38.80 -4.16
C ASN A 135 -16.94 -37.61 -4.81
N GLY A 136 -16.60 -36.37 -4.43
CA GLY A 136 -17.24 -35.15 -4.90
C GLY A 136 -16.47 -34.49 -6.04
N PHE A 137 -17.13 -33.64 -6.83
CA PHE A 137 -16.46 -32.78 -7.82
C PHE A 137 -16.91 -31.33 -7.68
N ALA A 138 -15.99 -30.40 -7.98
CA ALA A 138 -16.27 -28.97 -8.03
C ALA A 138 -15.97 -28.40 -9.42
N GLU A 139 -17.02 -27.89 -10.06
CA GLU A 139 -16.96 -27.13 -11.31
C GLU A 139 -17.42 -25.69 -11.08
N PRO A 140 -16.64 -24.86 -10.36
CA PRO A 140 -16.92 -23.45 -10.27
C PRO A 140 -16.86 -22.81 -11.68
N THR A 141 -17.87 -22.03 -12.02
CA THR A 141 -17.99 -21.23 -13.25
C THR A 141 -17.99 -19.73 -12.95
N GLY A 142 -18.31 -19.34 -11.71
CA GLY A 142 -18.23 -17.97 -11.23
C GLY A 142 -17.51 -17.91 -9.88
N LEU A 143 -16.88 -16.78 -9.62
CA LEU A 143 -16.13 -16.54 -8.40
C LEU A 143 -16.28 -15.08 -8.00
N PHE A 144 -16.66 -14.86 -6.74
CA PHE A 144 -16.88 -13.53 -6.18
C PHE A 144 -16.15 -13.43 -4.84
N VAL A 145 -15.43 -12.33 -4.63
CA VAL A 145 -14.75 -12.03 -3.36
C VAL A 145 -15.76 -11.42 -2.40
N LEU A 146 -15.80 -11.92 -1.18
CA LEU A 146 -16.65 -11.41 -0.11
C LEU A 146 -15.89 -10.42 0.78
N PRO A 147 -16.59 -9.50 1.47
CA PRO A 147 -15.96 -8.51 2.36
C PRO A 147 -15.09 -9.12 3.47
N ASP A 148 -15.42 -10.34 3.92
CA ASP A 148 -14.69 -11.10 4.94
C ASP A 148 -13.46 -11.85 4.37
N GLY A 149 -13.16 -11.68 3.08
CA GLY A 149 -12.04 -12.30 2.39
C GLY A 149 -12.25 -13.77 1.98
N ARG A 150 -13.46 -14.32 2.19
CA ARG A 150 -13.85 -15.61 1.60
C ARG A 150 -14.28 -15.44 0.15
N PHE A 151 -14.35 -16.55 -0.57
CA PHE A 151 -14.91 -16.58 -1.91
C PHE A 151 -16.29 -17.22 -1.92
N LEU A 152 -17.20 -16.63 -2.68
CA LEU A 152 -18.41 -17.29 -3.14
C LEU A 152 -18.14 -17.87 -4.53
N ALA A 153 -18.05 -19.19 -4.61
CA ALA A 153 -17.92 -19.91 -5.86
C ALA A 153 -19.32 -20.34 -6.34
N THR A 154 -19.66 -20.03 -7.59
CA THR A 154 -20.91 -20.46 -8.24
C THR A 154 -20.57 -21.47 -9.32
N GLY A 155 -21.40 -22.48 -9.55
CA GLY A 155 -21.07 -23.55 -10.50
C GLY A 155 -21.81 -24.84 -10.24
N THR A 156 -21.23 -25.98 -10.60
CA THR A 156 -21.76 -27.30 -10.22
C THR A 156 -20.87 -27.87 -9.13
N PHE A 157 -21.40 -28.03 -7.92
CA PHE A 157 -20.69 -28.68 -6.83
C PHE A 157 -21.43 -29.94 -6.43
N ARG A 158 -20.78 -31.09 -6.53
CA ARG A 158 -21.33 -32.38 -6.18
C ARG A 158 -20.69 -32.84 -4.87
N PHE A 159 -21.45 -32.88 -3.80
CA PHE A 159 -20.98 -33.29 -2.47
C PHE A 159 -21.55 -34.67 -2.09
N ALA A 160 -20.78 -35.46 -1.33
CA ALA A 160 -21.27 -36.68 -0.70
C ALA A 160 -21.59 -36.33 0.75
N ASP A 161 -22.87 -36.19 1.08
CA ASP A 161 -23.29 -35.57 2.34
C ASP A 161 -23.49 -36.57 3.48
N THR A 162 -23.40 -37.88 3.21
CA THR A 162 -23.66 -38.95 4.19
C THR A 162 -22.83 -40.22 3.93
N PRO A 163 -22.63 -41.08 4.96
CA PRO A 163 -22.09 -42.44 4.80
C PRO A 163 -22.95 -43.35 3.89
N THR A 164 -24.17 -42.94 3.54
CA THR A 164 -25.11 -43.68 2.68
C THR A 164 -24.88 -43.45 1.18
N GLY A 165 -23.95 -42.58 0.79
CA GLY A 165 -23.63 -42.32 -0.62
C GLY A 165 -24.59 -41.38 -1.34
N ASP A 166 -25.42 -40.64 -0.60
CA ASP A 166 -26.32 -39.66 -1.19
C ASP A 166 -25.53 -38.45 -1.69
N VAL A 167 -25.83 -38.05 -2.92
CA VAL A 167 -25.12 -37.00 -3.62
C VAL A 167 -26.01 -35.77 -3.81
N VAL A 168 -25.60 -34.64 -3.24
CA VAL A 168 -26.28 -33.35 -3.40
C VAL A 168 -25.49 -32.46 -4.36
N THR A 169 -26.13 -32.02 -5.44
CA THR A 169 -25.60 -30.96 -6.30
C THR A 169 -26.00 -29.59 -5.74
N ARG A 170 -25.02 -28.79 -5.33
CA ARG A 170 -25.21 -27.39 -4.93
C ARG A 170 -24.68 -26.47 -6.03
N ARG A 171 -25.35 -25.35 -6.28
CA ARG A 171 -24.92 -24.36 -7.30
C ARG A 171 -23.99 -23.27 -6.77
N VAL A 172 -23.75 -23.28 -5.46
CA VAL A 172 -22.98 -22.28 -4.72
C VAL A 172 -22.20 -22.97 -3.60
N ALA A 173 -20.96 -22.54 -3.36
CA ALA A 173 -20.13 -22.95 -2.22
C ALA A 173 -19.27 -21.78 -1.73
N PHE A 174 -19.03 -21.71 -0.42
CA PHE A 174 -18.02 -20.79 0.13
C PHE A 174 -16.67 -21.47 0.08
N TRP A 175 -15.61 -20.70 -0.11
CA TRP A 175 -14.24 -21.21 -0.11
C TRP A 175 -13.33 -20.24 0.62
N ASN A 176 -12.64 -20.73 1.65
CA ASN A 176 -11.77 -19.93 2.51
C ASN A 176 -10.29 -19.95 2.08
N ARG A 177 -10.03 -20.42 0.85
CA ARG A 177 -8.71 -20.63 0.24
C ARG A 177 -7.98 -21.93 0.61
N SER A 178 -8.46 -22.63 1.62
CA SER A 178 -7.91 -23.93 2.05
C SER A 178 -8.92 -25.06 1.93
N ALA A 179 -10.21 -24.77 2.09
CA ALA A 179 -11.30 -25.72 1.99
C ALA A 179 -12.59 -25.05 1.50
N TYR A 180 -13.46 -25.85 0.89
CA TYR A 180 -14.85 -25.45 0.67
C TYR A 180 -15.60 -25.50 2.01
N GLU A 181 -16.25 -24.40 2.36
CA GLU A 181 -17.13 -24.30 3.52
C GLU A 181 -18.57 -24.57 3.09
N MET A 182 -19.20 -25.51 3.80
CA MET A 182 -20.59 -25.86 3.59
C MET A 182 -21.50 -24.81 4.23
N LEU A 183 -22.54 -24.41 3.50
CA LEU A 183 -23.77 -23.99 4.15
C LEU A 183 -24.32 -25.20 4.90
N SER A 184 -24.85 -24.98 6.11
CA SER A 184 -25.32 -26.06 6.99
C SER A 184 -26.15 -27.14 6.28
N SER A 185 -26.18 -28.37 6.81
CA SER A 185 -26.87 -29.53 6.21
C SER A 185 -28.38 -29.36 5.97
N THR A 186 -28.97 -28.27 6.48
CA THR A 186 -30.38 -27.89 6.28
C THR A 186 -30.58 -26.81 5.20
N GLN A 187 -29.51 -26.24 4.64
CA GLN A 187 -29.53 -25.16 3.66
C GLN A 187 -29.18 -25.68 2.26
N TYR A 188 -30.21 -26.02 1.51
CA TYR A 188 -30.10 -26.31 0.08
C TYR A 188 -29.75 -25.02 -0.67
N GLY A 189 -28.95 -25.13 -1.74
CA GLY A 189 -28.62 -23.99 -2.60
C GLY A 189 -29.89 -23.30 -3.11
N PRO A 190 -29.87 -21.96 -3.28
CA PRO A 190 -31.09 -21.18 -3.43
C PRO A 190 -31.85 -21.48 -4.72
N THR A 191 -31.18 -21.98 -5.77
CA THR A 191 -31.76 -22.11 -7.11
C THR A 191 -31.22 -23.30 -7.88
N ASP A 192 -32.05 -23.84 -8.77
CA ASP A 192 -31.62 -24.78 -9.83
C ASP A 192 -30.97 -24.04 -11.04
N GLY A 193 -31.26 -22.74 -11.16
CA GLY A 193 -30.70 -21.86 -12.18
C GLY A 193 -29.23 -21.46 -11.95
N ALA A 194 -28.54 -21.11 -13.04
CA ALA A 194 -27.20 -20.56 -12.98
C ALA A 194 -27.21 -19.16 -12.35
N ILE A 195 -26.20 -18.86 -11.54
CA ILE A 195 -25.97 -17.52 -11.01
C ILE A 195 -25.09 -16.75 -12.00
N PHE A 196 -25.58 -15.60 -12.47
CA PHE A 196 -24.90 -14.82 -13.51
C PHE A 196 -24.27 -13.53 -13.01
N ASP A 197 -24.72 -13.02 -11.85
CA ASP A 197 -24.25 -11.76 -11.29
C ASP A 197 -24.49 -11.74 -9.79
N VAL A 198 -23.56 -11.14 -9.04
CA VAL A 198 -23.62 -11.01 -7.58
C VAL A 198 -23.11 -9.64 -7.20
N VAL A 199 -23.92 -8.88 -6.47
CA VAL A 199 -23.58 -7.54 -6.00
C VAL A 199 -23.85 -7.40 -4.50
N PRO A 200 -22.98 -6.72 -3.72
CA PRO A 200 -23.31 -6.34 -2.35
C PRO A 200 -24.39 -5.24 -2.37
N PHE A 201 -25.50 -5.44 -1.67
CA PHE A 201 -26.59 -4.47 -1.59
C PHE A 201 -27.28 -4.55 -0.23
N GLN A 202 -27.43 -3.41 0.46
CA GLN A 202 -28.10 -3.31 1.77
C GLN A 202 -27.58 -4.30 2.83
N GLY A 203 -26.26 -4.47 2.92
CA GLY A 203 -25.62 -5.39 3.88
C GLY A 203 -25.80 -6.87 3.56
N LYS A 204 -26.33 -7.21 2.38
CA LYS A 204 -26.54 -8.59 1.90
C LYS A 204 -25.88 -8.79 0.54
N LEU A 205 -25.72 -10.04 0.11
CA LEU A 205 -25.38 -10.34 -1.29
C LEU A 205 -26.66 -10.52 -2.08
N LEU A 206 -26.79 -9.78 -3.18
CA LEU A 206 -27.88 -9.92 -4.13
C LEU A 206 -27.39 -10.69 -5.36
N MET A 207 -28.05 -11.79 -5.68
CA MET A 207 -27.68 -12.71 -6.73
C MET A 207 -28.76 -12.76 -7.80
N ARG A 208 -28.33 -12.76 -9.07
CA ARG A 208 -29.22 -12.94 -10.22
C ARG A 208 -29.18 -14.39 -10.71
N SER A 209 -30.35 -15.01 -10.84
CA SER A 209 -30.52 -16.31 -11.49
C SER A 209 -31.58 -16.27 -12.61
N ASN A 210 -31.53 -17.25 -13.52
CA ASN A 210 -32.45 -17.36 -14.66
C ASN A 210 -33.78 -18.08 -14.35
N GLY A 211 -34.15 -18.24 -13.07
CA GLY A 211 -35.34 -18.95 -12.59
C GLY A 211 -36.30 -19.50 -13.66
N ARG A 212 -36.09 -20.75 -14.10
CA ARG A 212 -37.10 -21.57 -14.79
C ARG A 212 -37.48 -22.75 -13.91
N ILE A 213 -38.79 -23.05 -13.92
CA ILE A 213 -39.43 -24.18 -13.27
C ILE A 213 -38.79 -25.48 -13.76
N ALA A 214 -38.13 -26.21 -12.86
CA ALA A 214 -37.73 -27.58 -13.15
C ALA A 214 -38.98 -28.46 -13.14
N THR A 215 -39.60 -28.65 -14.31
CA THR A 215 -40.53 -29.76 -14.50
C THR A 215 -39.71 -31.04 -14.60
N GLY A 216 -39.48 -31.67 -13.45
CA GLY A 216 -39.21 -33.09 -13.35
C GLY A 216 -37.78 -33.55 -13.63
N GLU A 217 -36.85 -33.27 -12.70
CA GLU A 217 -35.85 -34.26 -12.26
C GLU A 217 -35.74 -34.14 -10.73
N ARG A 218 -35.48 -35.26 -10.04
CA ARG A 218 -35.63 -35.43 -8.59
C ARG A 218 -34.74 -34.45 -7.79
N PHE A 219 -35.32 -33.37 -7.27
CA PHE A 219 -34.71 -32.53 -6.23
C PHE A 219 -35.61 -32.51 -4.98
N ASN A 220 -34.99 -32.69 -3.81
CA ASN A 220 -35.68 -32.63 -2.52
C ASN A 220 -36.28 -31.23 -2.28
N SER A 221 -37.40 -31.22 -1.54
CA SER A 221 -38.44 -30.19 -1.44
C SER A 221 -38.09 -28.79 -0.90
N ASN A 222 -36.84 -28.31 -0.93
CA ASN A 222 -36.40 -27.07 -0.27
C ASN A 222 -35.71 -26.04 -1.21
N VAL A 223 -36.24 -25.80 -2.41
CA VAL A 223 -35.70 -24.81 -3.38
C VAL A 223 -36.40 -23.46 -3.22
N VAL A 224 -35.63 -22.37 -3.13
CA VAL A 224 -36.15 -20.98 -3.05
C VAL A 224 -36.36 -20.42 -4.46
N ILE A 225 -37.59 -20.53 -4.99
CA ILE A 225 -37.92 -19.98 -6.32
C ILE A 225 -38.40 -18.54 -6.17
N CYS A 226 -37.57 -17.57 -6.58
CA CYS A 226 -37.92 -16.16 -6.56
C CYS A 226 -38.50 -15.72 -7.90
N ALA A 227 -39.75 -15.26 -7.90
CA ALA A 227 -40.42 -14.74 -9.10
C ALA A 227 -39.67 -13.56 -9.76
N SER A 228 -38.89 -12.82 -8.97
CA SER A 228 -38.03 -11.73 -9.44
C SER A 228 -36.74 -12.19 -10.13
N GLY A 229 -36.37 -13.48 -10.01
CA GLY A 229 -35.04 -13.97 -10.42
C GLY A 229 -33.89 -13.45 -9.55
N LEU A 230 -34.20 -12.79 -8.43
CA LEU A 230 -33.26 -12.15 -7.52
C LEU A 230 -33.31 -12.79 -6.13
N ILE A 231 -32.15 -13.24 -5.66
CA ILE A 231 -31.98 -13.92 -4.36
C ILE A 231 -31.06 -13.09 -3.47
N THR A 232 -31.46 -12.87 -2.22
CA THR A 232 -30.62 -12.26 -1.19
C THR A 232 -29.99 -13.31 -0.28
N PHE A 233 -28.72 -13.10 0.08
CA PHE A 233 -28.01 -13.88 1.10
C PHE A 233 -27.50 -12.95 2.20
N ASP A 234 -27.85 -13.23 3.46
CA ASP A 234 -27.52 -12.39 4.62
C ASP A 234 -26.30 -12.85 5.42
N GLY A 235 -25.52 -13.79 4.89
CA GLY A 235 -24.41 -14.43 5.62
C GLY A 235 -24.82 -15.77 6.24
N SER A 236 -26.12 -16.00 6.42
CA SER A 236 -26.65 -17.23 6.99
C SER A 236 -27.71 -17.89 6.10
N SER A 237 -28.60 -17.14 5.45
CA SER A 237 -29.80 -17.67 4.80
C SER A 237 -30.04 -17.05 3.42
N PHE A 238 -30.66 -17.82 2.53
CA PHE A 238 -31.15 -17.33 1.24
C PHE A 238 -32.64 -16.97 1.32
N THR A 239 -32.98 -15.80 0.81
CA THR A 239 -34.35 -15.26 0.77
C THR A 239 -34.60 -14.61 -0.58
N CYS A 240 -35.86 -14.43 -0.96
CA CYS A 240 -36.17 -13.68 -2.18
C CYS A 240 -36.05 -12.18 -1.96
N PHE A 241 -35.47 -11.51 -2.95
CA PHE A 241 -35.45 -10.05 -2.95
C PHE A 241 -36.87 -9.51 -3.07
N THR A 242 -37.27 -8.64 -2.15
CA THR A 242 -38.65 -8.21 -1.90
C THR A 242 -39.15 -7.12 -2.86
N ALA A 243 -38.61 -7.05 -4.07
CA ALA A 243 -39.08 -6.14 -5.11
C ALA A 243 -40.14 -6.81 -6.00
N PRO A 244 -41.09 -6.04 -6.58
CA PRO A 244 -41.94 -6.55 -7.63
C PRO A 244 -41.10 -7.19 -8.74
N ALA A 245 -41.53 -8.35 -9.24
CA ALA A 245 -40.85 -8.99 -10.37
C ALA A 245 -40.91 -8.08 -11.60
N LEU A 246 -39.94 -8.21 -12.51
CA LEU A 246 -39.96 -7.49 -13.79
C LEU A 246 -40.58 -8.37 -14.88
N ASN A 247 -41.22 -7.77 -15.87
CA ASN A 247 -41.90 -8.51 -16.96
C ASN A 247 -40.93 -9.08 -18.02
N GLY A 248 -39.62 -9.01 -17.78
CA GLY A 248 -38.57 -9.52 -18.64
C GLY A 248 -37.28 -9.76 -17.85
N PRO A 249 -36.29 -10.45 -18.45
CA PRO A 249 -35.07 -10.83 -17.75
C PRO A 249 -34.18 -9.61 -17.43
N ILE A 250 -33.48 -9.70 -16.31
CA ILE A 250 -32.37 -8.82 -15.94
C ILE A 250 -31.09 -9.39 -16.58
N ASN A 251 -30.32 -8.54 -17.26
CA ASN A 251 -29.07 -8.87 -17.95
C ASN A 251 -27.82 -8.44 -17.16
N SER A 252 -27.90 -7.37 -16.37
CA SER A 252 -26.80 -6.90 -15.52
C SER A 252 -27.36 -6.19 -14.28
N MET A 253 -26.64 -6.30 -13.16
CA MET A 253 -26.90 -5.55 -11.93
C MET A 253 -25.65 -4.78 -11.50
N VAL A 254 -25.82 -3.62 -10.90
CA VAL A 254 -24.74 -2.88 -10.27
C VAL A 254 -25.29 -1.95 -9.19
N VAL A 255 -24.49 -1.69 -8.15
CA VAL A 255 -24.80 -0.66 -7.16
C VAL A 255 -24.02 0.59 -7.52
N PHE A 256 -24.74 1.71 -7.65
CA PHE A 256 -24.17 3.02 -7.98
C PHE A 256 -24.86 4.07 -7.09
N ASN A 257 -24.06 4.91 -6.41
CA ASN A 257 -24.54 5.89 -5.44
C ASN A 257 -25.49 5.31 -4.38
N GLY A 258 -25.20 4.09 -3.91
CA GLY A 258 -25.99 3.39 -2.88
C GLY A 258 -27.30 2.77 -3.38
N GLU A 259 -27.68 3.00 -4.64
CA GLU A 259 -28.89 2.45 -5.25
C GLU A 259 -28.57 1.24 -6.16
N LEU A 260 -29.49 0.28 -6.25
CA LEU A 260 -29.36 -0.85 -7.17
C LEU A 260 -29.89 -0.45 -8.55
N TYR A 261 -29.03 -0.52 -9.55
CA TYR A 261 -29.40 -0.38 -10.96
C TYR A 261 -29.45 -1.75 -11.62
N VAL A 262 -30.49 -2.00 -12.40
CA VAL A 262 -30.65 -3.20 -13.22
C VAL A 262 -30.94 -2.83 -14.67
N SER A 263 -30.40 -3.62 -15.60
CA SER A 263 -30.68 -3.50 -17.03
C SER A 263 -31.14 -4.83 -17.60
N GLY A 264 -31.88 -4.81 -18.71
CA GLY A 264 -32.38 -6.05 -19.31
C GLY A 264 -33.39 -5.85 -20.43
N ASP A 265 -34.22 -6.86 -20.66
CA ASP A 265 -35.28 -6.87 -21.69
C ASP A 265 -36.67 -6.50 -21.14
N PHE A 266 -36.76 -6.09 -19.87
CA PHE A 266 -38.02 -5.68 -19.25
C PHE A 266 -38.50 -4.29 -19.72
N THR A 267 -39.82 -4.10 -19.69
CA THR A 267 -40.52 -2.85 -20.04
C THR A 267 -41.47 -2.38 -18.93
N ALA A 268 -41.69 -3.19 -17.90
CA ALA A 268 -42.47 -2.83 -16.73
C ALA A 268 -42.19 -3.80 -15.57
N THR A 269 -42.73 -3.49 -14.40
CA THR A 269 -42.98 -4.51 -13.39
C THR A 269 -43.98 -5.55 -13.90
N ALA A 270 -43.93 -6.78 -13.38
CA ALA A 270 -44.75 -7.91 -13.84
C ALA A 270 -46.25 -7.71 -13.56
N ASP A 271 -46.59 -6.90 -12.55
CA ASP A 271 -47.94 -6.43 -12.26
C ASP A 271 -48.37 -5.23 -13.12
N ASN A 272 -47.49 -4.72 -14.00
CA ASN A 272 -47.64 -3.53 -14.82
C ASN A 272 -47.88 -2.23 -14.03
N ALA A 273 -47.59 -2.20 -12.72
CA ALA A 273 -47.78 -1.01 -11.89
C ALA A 273 -46.80 0.12 -12.22
N VAL A 274 -45.58 -0.21 -12.65
CA VAL A 274 -44.55 0.78 -13.02
C VAL A 274 -44.05 0.47 -14.43
N THR A 275 -44.23 1.41 -15.36
CA THR A 275 -43.60 1.35 -16.67
C THR A 275 -42.11 1.66 -16.54
N LEU A 276 -41.30 0.72 -16.98
CA LEU A 276 -39.84 0.81 -17.03
C LEU A 276 -39.42 0.77 -18.50
N ASN A 277 -38.14 0.85 -18.82
CA ASN A 277 -37.70 0.68 -20.22
C ASN A 277 -36.27 0.19 -20.22
N ARG A 278 -36.07 -1.11 -19.98
CA ARG A 278 -34.79 -1.83 -20.10
C ARG A 278 -33.66 -1.38 -19.17
N ILE A 279 -33.92 -0.38 -18.34
CA ILE A 279 -33.11 0.07 -17.21
C ILE A 279 -34.05 0.52 -16.09
N ALA A 280 -33.71 0.20 -14.85
CA ALA A 280 -34.45 0.57 -13.66
C ALA A 280 -33.50 0.77 -12.48
N ARG A 281 -33.87 1.66 -11.56
CA ARG A 281 -33.22 1.81 -10.26
C ARG A 281 -34.17 1.33 -9.16
N TYR A 282 -33.67 0.66 -8.15
CA TYR A 282 -34.46 0.27 -6.97
C TYR A 282 -34.18 1.25 -5.84
N SER A 283 -35.19 2.04 -5.48
CA SER A 283 -35.08 3.11 -4.48
C SER A 283 -36.40 3.29 -3.75
N GLY A 284 -36.35 3.44 -2.43
CA GLY A 284 -37.55 3.55 -1.58
C GLY A 284 -38.43 2.29 -1.56
N GLY A 285 -37.85 1.11 -1.77
CA GLY A 285 -38.58 -0.16 -1.76
C GLY A 285 -39.32 -0.50 -3.07
N GLN A 286 -39.18 0.32 -4.11
CA GLN A 286 -39.87 0.17 -5.40
C GLN A 286 -38.90 0.32 -6.58
N TRP A 287 -39.26 -0.25 -7.73
CA TRP A 287 -38.58 0.05 -8.98
C TRP A 287 -38.98 1.43 -9.48
N GLN A 288 -37.99 2.21 -9.91
CA GLN A 288 -38.18 3.51 -10.53
C GLN A 288 -37.54 3.50 -11.92
N LYS A 289 -38.15 4.25 -12.83
CA LYS A 289 -37.63 4.47 -14.18
C LYS A 289 -36.37 5.35 -14.12
N VAL A 290 -35.36 5.02 -14.91
CA VAL A 290 -34.15 5.87 -15.09
C VAL A 290 -34.30 6.61 -16.41
N GLY A 291 -34.46 7.93 -16.36
CA GLY A 291 -34.82 8.75 -17.51
C GLY A 291 -36.06 8.19 -18.25
N ASN A 292 -36.03 8.15 -19.59
CA ASN A 292 -37.03 7.42 -20.37
C ASN A 292 -36.67 5.96 -20.69
N GLY A 293 -35.55 5.49 -20.15
CA GLY A 293 -34.97 4.18 -20.42
C GLY A 293 -34.38 4.05 -21.84
N LEU A 294 -34.11 2.81 -22.24
CA LEU A 294 -33.35 2.49 -23.46
C LEU A 294 -34.26 1.88 -24.54
N SER A 295 -34.09 2.32 -25.80
CA SER A 295 -34.80 1.72 -26.93
C SER A 295 -34.32 0.31 -27.30
N ARG A 296 -33.16 -0.09 -26.80
CA ARG A 296 -32.56 -1.43 -26.96
C ARG A 296 -32.06 -1.96 -25.62
N ARG A 297 -31.85 -3.27 -25.55
CA ARG A 297 -31.40 -3.93 -24.34
C ARG A 297 -29.95 -3.61 -24.03
N ALA A 298 -29.68 -3.38 -22.75
CA ALA A 298 -28.32 -3.26 -22.23
C ALA A 298 -27.85 -4.63 -21.72
N GLU A 299 -26.68 -5.06 -22.20
CA GLU A 299 -26.09 -6.37 -21.89
C GLU A 299 -25.24 -6.32 -20.62
N LEU A 300 -24.57 -5.19 -20.40
CA LEU A 300 -23.62 -5.00 -19.29
C LEU A 300 -23.77 -3.61 -18.69
N MET A 301 -23.70 -3.54 -17.37
CA MET A 301 -23.50 -2.30 -16.63
C MET A 301 -22.29 -2.44 -15.72
N ARG A 302 -21.46 -1.40 -15.66
CA ARG A 302 -20.31 -1.32 -14.76
C ARG A 302 -20.17 0.10 -14.23
N VAL A 303 -19.86 0.23 -12.95
CA VAL A 303 -19.33 1.48 -12.42
C VAL A 303 -17.85 1.51 -12.78
N LEU A 304 -17.46 2.51 -13.57
CA LEU A 304 -16.10 2.66 -14.06
C LEU A 304 -15.73 4.14 -14.05
N ASN A 305 -14.46 4.41 -13.77
CA ASN A 305 -13.92 5.76 -13.77
C ASN A 305 -13.30 6.08 -15.14
N ASP A 306 -13.83 7.04 -15.87
CA ASP A 306 -13.27 7.41 -17.18
C ASP A 306 -12.33 8.61 -17.16
N GLY A 307 -11.79 8.94 -15.99
CA GLY A 307 -11.02 10.15 -15.75
C GLY A 307 -11.87 11.32 -15.24
N SER A 308 -13.17 11.12 -14.98
CA SER A 308 -14.05 12.15 -14.38
C SER A 308 -14.85 11.63 -13.18
N GLY A 309 -14.23 10.74 -12.42
CA GLY A 309 -14.83 10.03 -11.30
C GLY A 309 -15.59 8.76 -11.72
N ASP A 310 -16.11 8.05 -10.73
CA ASP A 310 -16.89 6.82 -10.94
C ASP A 310 -18.24 7.12 -11.58
N LYS A 311 -18.51 6.51 -12.73
CA LYS A 311 -19.75 6.69 -13.49
C LYS A 311 -20.35 5.36 -13.90
N LEU A 312 -21.67 5.32 -14.07
CA LEU A 312 -22.38 4.15 -14.55
C LEU A 312 -22.24 4.03 -16.07
N HIS A 313 -21.43 3.09 -16.54
CA HIS A 313 -21.30 2.75 -17.96
C HIS A 313 -22.23 1.61 -18.34
N ILE A 314 -23.00 1.85 -19.39
CA ILE A 314 -24.05 0.97 -19.89
C ILE A 314 -23.70 0.57 -21.33
N TYR A 315 -23.54 -0.73 -21.54
CA TYR A 315 -23.18 -1.31 -22.84
C TYR A 315 -24.41 -1.93 -23.48
N VAL A 316 -24.75 -1.47 -24.68
CA VAL A 316 -25.94 -1.86 -25.44
C VAL A 316 -25.56 -2.56 -26.74
N THR A 317 -26.45 -3.43 -27.23
CA THR A 317 -26.23 -4.14 -28.50
C THR A 317 -26.71 -3.37 -29.73
N GLY A 318 -25.85 -3.39 -30.76
CA GLY A 318 -26.08 -2.87 -32.10
C GLY A 318 -26.13 -1.33 -32.22
N SER A 319 -26.40 -0.85 -33.44
CA SER A 319 -26.41 0.58 -33.77
C SER A 319 -27.77 1.26 -33.52
N ASN A 320 -27.74 2.60 -33.45
CA ASN A 320 -28.91 3.49 -33.35
C ASN A 320 -29.78 3.27 -32.10
N THR A 321 -29.15 2.96 -30.97
CA THR A 321 -29.84 2.96 -29.67
C THR A 321 -30.14 4.40 -29.28
N THR A 322 -31.32 4.64 -28.70
CA THR A 322 -31.76 5.96 -28.29
C THR A 322 -32.07 5.97 -26.80
N VAL A 323 -31.66 7.03 -26.11
CA VAL A 323 -32.13 7.37 -24.76
C VAL A 323 -32.75 8.76 -24.82
N ALA A 324 -33.86 8.95 -24.14
CA ALA A 324 -34.41 10.28 -23.92
C ALA A 324 -34.21 10.67 -22.44
N TYR A 325 -33.75 11.89 -22.20
CA TYR A 325 -33.41 12.37 -20.87
C TYR A 325 -33.95 13.79 -20.64
N ASN A 326 -34.16 14.13 -19.36
CA ASN A 326 -34.55 15.49 -18.98
C ASN A 326 -33.31 16.37 -19.03
N ASN A 327 -33.30 17.37 -19.91
CA ASN A 327 -32.29 18.41 -19.89
C ASN A 327 -32.79 19.52 -18.93
N PRO A 328 -32.07 19.82 -17.83
CA PRO A 328 -32.50 20.82 -16.85
C PRO A 328 -32.63 22.23 -17.45
N ASN A 329 -32.03 22.48 -18.62
CA ASN A 329 -32.10 23.74 -19.36
C ASN A 329 -33.15 23.74 -20.48
N SER A 330 -33.97 22.69 -20.60
CA SER A 330 -34.97 22.53 -21.66
C SER A 330 -36.32 22.07 -21.12
N THR A 331 -37.42 22.63 -21.62
CA THR A 331 -38.77 22.16 -21.33
C THR A 331 -39.19 20.96 -22.18
N THR A 332 -38.30 20.47 -23.06
CA THR A 332 -38.52 19.31 -23.92
C THR A 332 -37.46 18.23 -23.67
N LEU A 333 -37.84 16.97 -23.86
CA LEU A 333 -36.93 15.84 -23.72
C LEU A 333 -35.88 15.85 -24.84
N ASP A 334 -34.61 15.83 -24.47
CA ASP A 334 -33.53 15.62 -25.43
C ASP A 334 -33.37 14.13 -25.69
N THR A 335 -33.16 13.77 -26.96
CA THR A 335 -32.92 12.38 -27.38
C THR A 335 -31.49 12.23 -27.86
N ILE A 336 -30.74 11.32 -27.24
CA ILE A 336 -29.39 10.94 -27.66
C ILE A 336 -29.50 9.64 -28.46
N THR A 337 -28.96 9.65 -29.68
CA THR A 337 -28.74 8.43 -30.47
C THR A 337 -27.28 8.04 -30.37
N PHE A 338 -27.01 6.78 -30.04
CA PHE A 338 -25.66 6.27 -29.81
C PHE A 338 -25.52 4.83 -30.26
N ALA A 339 -24.27 4.35 -30.33
CA ALA A 339 -23.97 2.96 -30.65
C ALA A 339 -22.93 2.41 -29.67
N GLY A 340 -23.23 1.27 -29.07
CA GLY A 340 -22.31 0.55 -28.18
C GLY A 340 -22.38 0.97 -26.71
N VAL A 341 -21.99 2.20 -26.35
CA VAL A 341 -21.87 2.60 -24.93
C VAL A 341 -22.45 3.97 -24.65
N ILE A 342 -23.10 4.08 -23.50
CA ILE A 342 -23.51 5.34 -22.90
C ILE A 342 -23.09 5.39 -21.44
N ARG A 343 -22.73 6.58 -20.98
CA ARG A 343 -22.50 6.90 -19.57
C ARG A 343 -23.71 7.54 -18.94
N PHE A 344 -23.87 7.26 -17.66
CA PHE A 344 -24.80 7.90 -16.77
C PHE A 344 -24.08 8.33 -15.50
N ASP A 345 -24.20 9.60 -15.10
CA ASP A 345 -23.54 10.16 -13.91
C ASP A 345 -24.44 10.23 -12.67
N GLY A 346 -25.73 9.92 -12.81
CA GLY A 346 -26.74 10.08 -11.77
C GLY A 346 -27.91 10.95 -12.24
N ASP A 347 -27.63 11.91 -13.13
CA ASP A 347 -28.60 12.89 -13.62
C ASP A 347 -28.68 12.94 -15.15
N ARG A 348 -27.53 12.78 -15.82
CA ARG A 348 -27.37 12.96 -17.26
C ARG A 348 -26.79 11.74 -17.95
N TYR A 349 -27.26 11.52 -19.18
CA TYR A 349 -26.67 10.57 -20.11
C TYR A 349 -25.70 11.24 -21.07
N THR A 350 -24.54 10.62 -21.30
CA THR A 350 -23.52 11.06 -22.25
C THR A 350 -23.12 9.90 -23.14
N ALA A 351 -23.36 10.03 -24.46
CA ALA A 351 -22.98 9.01 -25.43
C ALA A 351 -21.48 9.06 -25.75
N TYR A 352 -20.91 7.90 -26.02
CA TYR A 352 -19.52 7.78 -26.47
C TYR A 352 -19.45 7.46 -27.96
N GLY A 353 -18.73 8.27 -28.74
CA GLY A 353 -18.47 8.06 -30.16
C GLY A 353 -19.36 8.90 -31.10
N SER A 354 -19.02 8.88 -32.40
CA SER A 354 -19.72 9.68 -33.41
C SER A 354 -21.17 9.21 -33.63
N THR A 355 -22.04 10.13 -34.05
CA THR A 355 -23.44 9.88 -34.45
C THR A 355 -23.58 8.96 -35.69
N SER A 356 -22.48 8.40 -36.22
CA SER A 356 -22.47 7.50 -37.37
C SER A 356 -22.97 6.09 -37.02
N ALA A 357 -23.88 5.57 -37.84
CA ALA A 357 -24.66 4.34 -37.68
C ALA A 357 -23.90 2.99 -37.62
N SER A 358 -22.57 2.98 -37.58
CA SER A 358 -21.74 1.77 -37.44
C SER A 358 -21.23 1.65 -36.00
N GLY A 359 -21.81 0.73 -35.21
CA GLY A 359 -21.43 0.57 -33.81
C GLY A 359 -19.95 0.24 -33.60
N TYR A 360 -19.32 0.87 -32.61
CA TYR A 360 -17.92 0.66 -32.24
C TYR A 360 -17.61 -0.80 -31.86
N PHE A 361 -18.58 -1.48 -31.24
CA PHE A 361 -18.49 -2.89 -30.86
C PHE A 361 -19.36 -3.74 -31.77
N GLY A 362 -18.73 -4.67 -32.49
CA GLY A 362 -19.43 -5.56 -33.40
C GLY A 362 -20.33 -6.60 -32.71
N GLY A 363 -20.29 -6.75 -31.37
CA GLY A 363 -20.97 -7.81 -30.61
C GLY A 363 -21.24 -7.48 -29.14
N THR A 364 -21.63 -8.48 -28.34
CA THR A 364 -21.92 -8.32 -26.90
C THR A 364 -20.65 -8.09 -26.10
N VAL A 365 -20.58 -6.99 -25.34
CA VAL A 365 -19.53 -6.74 -24.36
C VAL A 365 -19.76 -7.64 -23.15
N ALA A 366 -18.83 -8.55 -22.89
CA ALA A 366 -18.90 -9.53 -21.81
C ALA A 366 -18.31 -9.00 -20.50
N THR A 367 -17.33 -8.09 -20.60
CA THR A 367 -16.62 -7.55 -19.44
C THR A 367 -16.05 -6.18 -19.75
N ALA A 368 -15.94 -5.35 -18.73
CA ALA A 368 -15.26 -4.07 -18.78
C ALA A 368 -14.61 -3.78 -17.43
N VAL A 369 -13.39 -3.24 -17.44
CA VAL A 369 -12.61 -2.93 -16.23
C VAL A 369 -11.84 -1.63 -16.43
N ASN A 370 -11.64 -0.90 -15.33
CA ASN A 370 -10.66 0.17 -15.27
C ASN A 370 -9.26 -0.41 -15.17
N PHE A 371 -8.34 0.11 -15.97
CA PHE A 371 -6.94 -0.18 -15.86
C PHE A 371 -6.14 1.03 -16.32
N ASP A 372 -5.14 1.42 -15.54
CA ASP A 372 -4.16 2.41 -15.92
C ASP A 372 -2.86 1.68 -16.30
N PRO A 373 -2.48 1.66 -17.58
CA PRO A 373 -1.21 1.08 -18.02
C PRO A 373 0.02 1.97 -17.75
N GLY A 374 -0.08 2.95 -16.84
CA GLY A 374 0.81 4.11 -16.78
C GLY A 374 0.48 5.15 -17.86
N THR A 375 -0.68 5.02 -18.50
CA THR A 375 -1.11 5.95 -19.55
C THR A 375 -2.49 6.51 -19.19
N GLY A 376 -2.74 6.68 -17.90
CA GLY A 376 -3.98 7.24 -17.37
C GLY A 376 -5.08 6.19 -17.31
N ASN A 377 -6.04 6.45 -16.43
CA ASN A 377 -7.15 5.54 -16.22
C ASN A 377 -7.93 5.35 -17.53
N ALA A 378 -7.93 4.12 -18.03
CA ALA A 378 -8.62 3.74 -19.24
C ALA A 378 -9.58 2.59 -18.96
N ILE A 379 -10.62 2.52 -19.77
CA ILE A 379 -11.60 1.45 -19.70
C ILE A 379 -11.26 0.43 -20.78
N PHE A 380 -11.01 -0.79 -20.34
CA PHE A 380 -10.77 -1.93 -21.20
C PHE A 380 -12.03 -2.77 -21.30
N VAL A 381 -12.39 -3.14 -22.51
CA VAL A 381 -13.57 -3.97 -22.77
C VAL A 381 -13.17 -5.28 -23.45
N GLY A 382 -13.80 -6.36 -23.01
CA GLY A 382 -13.75 -7.68 -23.64
C GLY A 382 -15.11 -8.05 -24.22
N ALA A 383 -15.14 -8.55 -25.46
CA ALA A 383 -16.37 -8.87 -26.18
C ALA A 383 -16.36 -10.31 -26.75
N GLY A 384 -17.57 -10.84 -27.00
CA GLY A 384 -17.82 -12.13 -27.65
C GLY A 384 -18.32 -12.01 -29.10
N THR A 385 -18.29 -13.11 -29.86
CA THR A 385 -18.54 -13.14 -31.32
C THR A 385 -20.00 -12.93 -31.74
N THR A 386 -20.25 -12.05 -32.73
CA THR A 386 -21.12 -12.20 -33.95
C THR A 386 -21.20 -10.89 -34.74
N PHE A 387 -21.27 -10.96 -36.08
CA PHE A 387 -21.02 -9.91 -37.11
C PHE A 387 -21.89 -8.63 -37.13
N SER A 388 -21.27 -7.52 -37.60
CA SER A 388 -21.81 -6.63 -38.66
C SER A 388 -20.68 -5.87 -39.40
N PRO A 389 -20.86 -5.45 -40.67
CA PRO A 389 -19.82 -4.79 -41.47
C PRO A 389 -19.59 -3.33 -41.03
N GLY A 390 -18.34 -2.94 -40.77
CA GLY A 390 -17.92 -1.53 -40.57
C GLY A 390 -17.46 -1.12 -39.16
N GLY A 391 -17.44 -2.03 -38.18
CA GLY A 391 -16.89 -1.79 -36.83
C GLY A 391 -15.44 -2.28 -36.65
N LEU A 392 -14.83 -2.00 -35.49
CA LEU A 392 -13.52 -2.55 -35.09
C LEU A 392 -13.52 -4.09 -35.21
N PRO A 393 -12.38 -4.74 -35.57
CA PRO A 393 -12.35 -6.18 -35.82
C PRO A 393 -12.90 -7.02 -34.65
N ASN A 394 -13.56 -8.14 -34.97
CA ASN A 394 -14.39 -9.04 -34.14
C ASN A 394 -13.69 -9.71 -32.92
N THR A 395 -12.45 -9.33 -32.60
CA THR A 395 -11.61 -9.92 -31.54
C THR A 395 -10.80 -8.84 -30.81
N THR A 396 -11.36 -7.64 -30.63
CA THR A 396 -10.60 -6.47 -30.19
C THR A 396 -10.79 -6.15 -28.71
N PHE A 397 -9.66 -6.01 -28.04
CA PHE A 397 -9.54 -5.11 -26.90
C PHE A 397 -9.68 -3.69 -27.43
N ALA A 398 -10.73 -3.00 -27.00
CA ALA A 398 -10.78 -1.57 -27.15
C ALA A 398 -10.44 -0.94 -25.81
N ARG A 399 -9.60 0.09 -25.85
CA ARG A 399 -9.46 1.02 -24.74
C ARG A 399 -10.31 2.24 -25.04
N ARG A 400 -11.10 2.66 -24.07
CA ARG A 400 -11.61 4.03 -24.01
C ARG A 400 -10.72 4.77 -23.05
N GLY A 401 -9.95 5.67 -23.60
CA GLY A 401 -9.08 6.52 -22.84
C GLY A 401 -9.03 7.87 -23.54
N PRO A 402 -8.71 8.91 -22.79
CA PRO A 402 -8.44 10.17 -23.42
C PRO A 402 -7.24 10.15 -24.37
N THR A 403 -7.05 11.22 -25.15
CA THR A 403 -5.95 11.27 -26.10
C THR A 403 -4.67 11.23 -25.27
N PRO A 404 -3.76 10.27 -25.53
CA PRO A 404 -2.59 10.11 -24.67
C PRO A 404 -1.76 11.40 -24.69
N SER A 405 -1.72 12.07 -23.55
CA SER A 405 -0.70 13.06 -23.21
C SER A 405 0.45 12.31 -22.57
N PRO A 406 1.70 12.50 -22.97
CA PRO A 406 2.81 11.94 -22.19
C PRO A 406 2.72 12.39 -20.73
N ASP A 407 3.21 11.53 -19.84
CA ASP A 407 3.76 11.91 -18.54
C ASP A 407 5.28 11.75 -18.69
N THR A 408 5.92 12.83 -19.14
CA THR A 408 7.30 12.81 -19.63
C THR A 408 8.29 12.58 -18.49
N ASP A 409 8.02 13.09 -17.29
CA ASP A 409 8.90 12.91 -16.13
C ASP A 409 8.47 11.81 -15.17
N GLY A 410 7.29 11.22 -15.33
CA GLY A 410 6.86 10.03 -14.60
C GLY A 410 6.43 10.30 -13.16
N ASP A 411 6.02 11.53 -12.83
CA ASP A 411 5.49 11.89 -11.51
C ASP A 411 4.00 11.56 -11.34
N GLY A 412 3.36 11.05 -12.39
CA GLY A 412 1.94 10.75 -12.36
C GLY A 412 1.07 11.99 -12.41
N LEU A 413 1.56 13.11 -12.91
CA LEU A 413 0.77 14.19 -13.51
C LEU A 413 0.91 14.07 -15.03
N LEU A 414 0.33 15.00 -15.77
CA LEU A 414 0.36 14.94 -17.22
C LEU A 414 0.99 16.15 -17.81
N ASP A 415 1.80 15.96 -18.86
CA ASP A 415 2.41 17.07 -19.57
C ASP A 415 1.40 18.15 -19.91
N SER A 416 0.21 17.73 -20.34
CA SER A 416 -0.87 18.65 -20.70
C SER A 416 -1.64 19.20 -19.51
N TRP A 417 -1.74 18.49 -18.37
CA TRP A 417 -2.26 19.06 -17.12
C TRP A 417 -1.30 20.12 -16.58
N GLU A 418 0.00 19.85 -16.62
CA GLU A 418 1.04 20.74 -16.10
C GLU A 418 1.32 21.93 -17.03
N GLN A 419 1.02 21.80 -18.33
CA GLN A 419 1.14 22.90 -19.29
C GLN A 419 -0.13 23.73 -19.45
N ASN A 420 -1.33 23.14 -19.28
CA ASN A 420 -2.59 23.81 -19.61
C ASN A 420 -3.64 23.80 -18.50
N GLY A 421 -3.38 23.11 -17.39
CA GLY A 421 -4.38 22.83 -16.36
C GLY A 421 -5.24 21.60 -16.66
N LEU A 422 -6.01 21.19 -15.65
CA LEU A 422 -6.93 20.06 -15.67
C LEU A 422 -8.37 20.57 -15.69
N ASP A 423 -9.11 20.22 -16.74
CA ASP A 423 -10.57 20.30 -16.85
C ASP A 423 -11.10 18.86 -16.73
N ILE A 424 -11.74 18.52 -15.61
CA ILE A 424 -12.16 17.16 -15.27
C ILE A 424 -13.56 16.85 -15.81
N ASN A 425 -14.40 17.89 -15.97
CA ASN A 425 -15.81 17.75 -16.32
C ASN A 425 -16.10 18.05 -17.81
N CYS A 426 -15.13 18.64 -18.51
CA CYS A 426 -15.13 18.96 -19.93
C CYS A 426 -16.14 20.01 -20.35
N ASP A 427 -16.38 20.99 -19.48
CA ASP A 427 -17.19 22.15 -19.78
C ASP A 427 -16.39 23.30 -20.45
N GLY A 428 -15.07 23.14 -20.58
CA GLY A 428 -14.16 24.12 -21.18
C GLY A 428 -13.62 25.14 -20.18
N VAL A 429 -13.89 24.97 -18.88
CA VAL A 429 -13.31 25.73 -17.77
C VAL A 429 -12.26 24.87 -17.07
N ILE A 430 -11.07 25.42 -16.83
CA ILE A 430 -10.03 24.71 -16.07
C ILE A 430 -10.45 24.63 -14.59
N ASP A 431 -10.52 23.40 -14.07
CA ASP A 431 -10.87 23.10 -12.68
C ASP A 431 -9.66 23.16 -11.75
N LEU A 432 -8.46 22.84 -12.26
CA LEU A 432 -7.20 22.92 -11.52
C LEU A 432 -6.06 23.42 -12.41
N ASP A 433 -5.57 24.62 -12.11
CA ASP A 433 -4.47 25.27 -12.83
C ASP A 433 -3.10 24.87 -12.25
N LEU A 434 -2.66 23.65 -12.55
CA LEU A 434 -1.33 23.16 -12.18
C LEU A 434 -0.16 24.05 -12.67
N PRO A 435 -0.18 24.60 -13.91
CA PRO A 435 0.87 25.51 -14.34
C PRO A 435 0.99 26.74 -13.43
N ALA A 436 -0.15 27.33 -13.02
CA ALA A 436 -0.15 28.45 -12.07
C ALA A 436 0.35 28.06 -10.67
N LEU A 437 0.24 26.78 -10.30
CA LEU A 437 0.80 26.24 -9.07
C LEU A 437 2.29 25.86 -9.19
N GLY A 438 2.89 25.97 -10.38
CA GLY A 438 4.31 25.75 -10.61
C GLY A 438 4.70 24.35 -11.08
N ALA A 439 3.73 23.56 -11.57
CA ALA A 439 4.01 22.26 -12.17
C ALA A 439 4.89 22.38 -13.43
N HIS A 440 5.67 21.34 -13.72
CA HIS A 440 6.65 21.33 -14.79
C HIS A 440 6.85 19.93 -15.37
N TRP A 441 6.26 19.68 -16.54
CA TRP A 441 6.24 18.42 -17.32
C TRP A 441 7.56 17.70 -17.66
N GLN A 442 8.72 18.21 -17.23
CA GLN A 442 10.03 17.57 -17.38
C GLN A 442 10.82 17.47 -16.07
N ARG A 443 10.18 17.80 -14.94
CA ARG A 443 10.74 17.73 -13.59
C ARG A 443 9.62 17.36 -12.66
N LYS A 444 9.76 16.19 -12.04
CA LYS A 444 8.75 15.61 -11.17
C LYS A 444 8.22 16.61 -10.15
N ASP A 445 6.91 16.65 -10.02
CA ASP A 445 6.15 17.41 -9.05
C ASP A 445 5.39 16.51 -8.07
N ILE A 446 5.30 16.96 -6.82
CA ILE A 446 4.44 16.34 -5.81
C ILE A 446 3.63 17.44 -5.17
N PHE A 447 2.31 17.33 -5.24
CA PHE A 447 1.39 18.26 -4.58
C PHE A 447 0.87 17.67 -3.27
N VAL A 448 1.00 18.44 -2.19
CA VAL A 448 0.42 18.12 -0.89
C VAL A 448 -0.37 19.33 -0.38
N GLU A 449 -1.62 19.10 -0.05
CA GLU A 449 -2.43 20.05 0.72
C GLU A 449 -2.26 19.76 2.21
N VAL A 450 -1.99 20.80 2.99
CA VAL A 450 -1.62 20.69 4.40
C VAL A 450 -2.58 21.51 5.26
N ASP A 451 -3.38 20.78 6.01
CA ASP A 451 -4.31 21.31 7.00
C ASP A 451 -3.78 21.08 8.41
N SER A 452 -4.28 21.84 9.38
CA SER A 452 -3.82 21.70 10.75
C SER A 452 -4.86 22.09 11.79
N MET A 453 -4.84 21.39 12.92
CA MET A 453 -5.61 21.81 14.08
C MET A 453 -5.01 23.06 14.71
N ILE A 454 -5.85 23.84 15.41
CA ILE A 454 -5.41 25.01 16.17
C ILE A 454 -4.24 24.63 17.09
N GLY A 455 -3.13 25.35 16.95
CA GLY A 455 -1.90 25.13 17.73
C GLY A 455 -1.09 23.89 17.33
N ARG A 456 -1.35 23.30 16.16
CA ARG A 456 -0.59 22.18 15.57
C ARG A 456 0.01 22.51 14.20
N ALA A 457 -0.27 23.69 13.66
CA ALA A 457 0.24 24.12 12.35
C ALA A 457 1.78 24.11 12.32
N PRO A 458 2.39 23.54 11.27
CA PRO A 458 3.83 23.62 11.10
C PRO A 458 4.26 25.05 10.74
N SER A 459 5.50 25.40 11.09
CA SER A 459 6.09 26.66 10.64
C SER A 459 6.46 26.58 9.16
N GLN A 460 6.52 27.72 8.47
CA GLN A 460 7.00 27.75 7.08
C GLN A 460 8.46 27.27 6.98
N ALA A 461 9.27 27.51 8.01
CA ALA A 461 10.66 27.03 8.06
C ALA A 461 10.71 25.49 8.08
N THR A 462 9.83 24.84 8.85
CA THR A 462 9.68 23.38 8.86
C THR A 462 9.34 22.84 7.48
N LEU A 463 8.35 23.43 6.80
CA LEU A 463 7.94 23.01 5.47
C LEU A 463 9.05 23.21 4.42
N ASN A 464 9.76 24.35 4.49
CA ASN A 464 10.87 24.65 3.59
C ASN A 464 11.98 23.60 3.67
N ARG A 465 12.26 23.05 4.85
CA ARG A 465 13.28 22.01 5.02
C ARG A 465 12.92 20.72 4.29
N VAL A 466 11.64 20.32 4.31
CA VAL A 466 11.17 19.17 3.53
C VAL A 466 11.27 19.46 2.03
N ILE A 467 10.86 20.66 1.60
CA ILE A 467 10.99 21.10 0.19
C ILE A 467 12.47 21.06 -0.25
N GLU A 468 13.38 21.55 0.58
CA GLU A 468 14.83 21.54 0.32
C GLU A 468 15.39 20.12 0.22
N ALA A 469 14.93 19.19 1.06
CA ALA A 469 15.33 17.78 0.99
C ALA A 469 14.96 17.14 -0.36
N PHE A 470 13.72 17.33 -0.82
CA PHE A 470 13.27 16.86 -2.14
C PHE A 470 13.99 17.58 -3.28
N ALA A 471 14.24 18.89 -3.16
CA ALA A 471 15.00 19.66 -4.15
C ALA A 471 16.47 19.24 -4.26
N ALA A 472 17.04 18.65 -3.20
CA ALA A 472 18.42 18.19 -3.15
C ALA A 472 18.62 16.75 -3.68
N ALA A 473 17.56 16.02 -4.04
CA ALA A 473 17.68 14.66 -4.56
C ALA A 473 18.45 14.66 -5.90
N PRO A 474 19.47 13.82 -6.11
CA PRO A 474 20.28 13.88 -7.33
C PRO A 474 19.50 13.37 -8.54
N ASN A 475 19.68 14.00 -9.70
CA ASN A 475 19.00 13.58 -10.93
C ASN A 475 19.37 12.15 -11.35
N ALA A 476 20.55 11.66 -10.96
CA ALA A 476 20.95 10.26 -11.20
C ALA A 476 20.02 9.24 -10.51
N LEU A 477 19.29 9.64 -9.48
CA LEU A 477 18.32 8.81 -8.76
C LEU A 477 16.89 9.11 -9.23
N VAL A 478 16.53 10.40 -9.36
CA VAL A 478 15.15 10.78 -9.69
C VAL A 478 14.85 10.79 -11.20
N ASN A 479 15.84 10.86 -12.08
CA ASN A 479 15.71 10.76 -13.54
C ASN A 479 14.73 11.77 -14.18
N ASN A 480 14.89 13.06 -13.90
CA ASN A 480 14.18 14.15 -14.57
C ASN A 480 14.66 14.32 -16.04
N PRO A 481 13.73 14.37 -17.01
CA PRO A 481 14.04 14.55 -18.43
C PRO A 481 14.78 15.84 -18.78
N ASN A 482 14.58 16.93 -18.03
CA ASN A 482 15.30 18.18 -18.25
C ASN A 482 16.74 18.19 -17.72
N GLY A 483 17.17 17.12 -17.04
CA GLY A 483 18.51 17.01 -16.48
C GLY A 483 18.70 17.68 -15.10
N ALA A 484 17.67 18.31 -14.54
CA ALA A 484 17.76 19.01 -13.26
C ALA A 484 17.72 18.05 -12.06
N ASP A 485 18.46 18.38 -11.00
CA ASP A 485 18.34 17.71 -9.71
C ASP A 485 16.99 18.03 -9.06
N GLY A 486 16.54 17.12 -8.20
CA GLY A 486 15.45 17.31 -7.25
C GLY A 486 14.04 17.14 -7.81
N ILE A 487 13.09 17.03 -6.89
CA ILE A 487 11.65 16.98 -7.14
C ILE A 487 11.04 18.30 -6.65
N ASN A 488 10.11 18.86 -7.41
CA ASN A 488 9.32 20.01 -7.00
C ASN A 488 8.25 19.56 -5.99
N LEU A 489 8.51 19.76 -4.70
CA LEU A 489 7.49 19.51 -3.68
C LEU A 489 6.66 20.79 -3.43
N HIS A 490 5.38 20.73 -3.79
CA HIS A 490 4.41 21.81 -3.65
C HIS A 490 3.56 21.60 -2.40
N LEU A 491 3.89 22.32 -1.33
CA LEU A 491 3.15 22.28 -0.06
C LEU A 491 2.19 23.47 0.03
N ILE A 492 0.90 23.21 -0.11
CA ILE A 492 -0.15 24.23 -0.04
C ILE A 492 -0.80 24.19 1.33
N VAL A 493 -0.59 25.22 2.13
CA VAL A 493 -1.19 25.37 3.47
C VAL A 493 -2.45 26.22 3.38
N ASP A 494 -3.61 25.70 3.80
CA ASP A 494 -4.81 26.53 3.94
C ASP A 494 -4.80 27.26 5.30
N ALA A 495 -4.55 28.57 5.26
CA ALA A 495 -4.56 29.42 6.45
C ALA A 495 -5.94 29.49 7.13
N ALA A 496 -7.05 29.32 6.39
CA ALA A 496 -8.38 29.27 6.97
C ALA A 496 -8.60 27.98 7.77
N ASP A 497 -7.95 26.88 7.38
CA ASP A 497 -8.08 25.58 8.02
C ASP A 497 -7.10 25.35 9.16
N GLN A 498 -6.17 26.28 9.43
CA GLN A 498 -5.47 26.40 10.72
C GLN A 498 -6.42 26.68 11.91
N THR A 499 -7.72 26.82 11.65
CA THR A 499 -8.79 26.98 12.63
C THR A 499 -9.54 25.68 12.93
N ILE A 500 -9.14 24.53 12.37
CA ILE A 500 -9.76 23.23 12.71
C ILE A 500 -9.68 23.05 14.24
N PRO A 501 -10.81 22.81 14.92
CA PRO A 501 -10.82 22.64 16.37
C PRO A 501 -9.88 21.52 16.81
N LEU A 502 -9.14 21.76 17.89
CA LEU A 502 -8.28 20.74 18.48
C LEU A 502 -9.11 19.55 18.96
N GLN A 503 -8.87 18.38 18.38
CA GLN A 503 -9.54 17.13 18.73
C GLN A 503 -8.61 15.92 18.54
N ASN A 504 -8.97 14.80 19.16
CA ASN A 504 -8.24 13.54 18.99
C ASN A 504 -8.90 12.68 17.91
N PHE A 505 -8.14 11.73 17.36
CA PHE A 505 -8.62 10.74 16.40
C PHE A 505 -8.68 9.34 17.02
N PRO A 506 -9.64 9.03 17.91
CA PRO A 506 -9.73 7.72 18.56
C PRO A 506 -9.78 6.53 17.58
N ASN A 507 -10.35 6.73 16.38
CA ASN A 507 -10.46 5.73 15.30
C ASN A 507 -9.48 5.99 14.13
N ALA A 508 -8.44 6.80 14.36
CA ALA A 508 -7.40 7.13 13.38
C ALA A 508 -7.98 7.59 12.03
N PHE A 509 -7.75 6.83 10.95
CA PHE A 509 -8.18 7.21 9.59
C PHE A 509 -9.70 7.38 9.45
N ALA A 510 -10.52 6.68 10.23
CA ALA A 510 -11.96 6.89 10.16
C ALA A 510 -12.34 8.32 10.56
N ASP A 511 -11.71 8.88 11.59
CA ASP A 511 -11.97 10.26 12.03
C ASP A 511 -11.26 11.27 11.10
N PHE A 512 -10.08 10.93 10.58
CA PHE A 512 -9.39 11.72 9.56
C PHE A 512 -10.25 11.91 8.30
N HIS A 513 -10.87 10.84 7.78
CA HIS A 513 -11.72 10.92 6.59
C HIS A 513 -12.97 11.77 6.81
N VAL A 514 -13.52 11.78 8.04
CA VAL A 514 -14.61 12.68 8.39
C VAL A 514 -14.17 14.13 8.27
N LEU A 515 -12.99 14.50 8.79
CA LEU A 515 -12.45 15.85 8.60
C LEU A 515 -12.12 16.15 7.14
N LYS A 516 -11.47 15.23 6.43
CA LYS A 516 -11.12 15.39 5.01
C LYS A 516 -12.36 15.66 4.15
N ALA A 517 -13.47 14.98 4.42
CA ALA A 517 -14.72 15.19 3.68
C ALA A 517 -15.23 16.64 3.77
N ASP A 518 -14.95 17.32 4.89
CA ASP A 518 -15.37 18.71 5.13
C ASP A 518 -14.30 19.75 4.75
N ARG A 519 -13.02 19.34 4.70
CA ARG A 519 -11.86 20.25 4.66
C ARG A 519 -10.97 20.14 3.42
N PHE A 520 -11.07 19.05 2.65
CA PHE A 520 -10.27 18.94 1.43
C PHE A 520 -10.63 20.01 0.40
N GLY A 521 -9.60 20.63 -0.18
CA GLY A 521 -9.66 21.83 -1.03
C GLY A 521 -9.80 23.10 -0.20
N ASN A 522 -9.21 24.21 -0.60
CA ASN A 522 -9.22 25.41 0.24
C ASN A 522 -10.63 26.01 0.40
N ALA A 523 -10.81 26.96 1.33
CA ALA A 523 -12.12 27.58 1.57
C ALA A 523 -12.80 28.18 0.31
N ALA A 524 -12.05 28.69 -0.66
CA ALA A 524 -12.59 29.20 -1.92
C ALA A 524 -12.99 28.07 -2.88
N ASP A 525 -12.19 27.00 -2.95
CA ASP A 525 -12.50 25.79 -3.73
C ASP A 525 -13.85 25.21 -3.29
N ARG A 526 -14.06 25.06 -1.97
CA ARG A 526 -15.28 24.50 -1.38
C ARG A 526 -16.51 25.41 -1.56
N ALA A 527 -16.31 26.74 -1.58
CA ALA A 527 -17.37 27.72 -1.76
C ALA A 527 -17.76 27.97 -3.23
N SER A 528 -16.95 27.48 -4.17
CA SER A 528 -17.18 27.67 -5.60
C SER A 528 -18.47 26.99 -6.08
N PRO A 529 -19.23 27.60 -7.01
CA PRO A 529 -20.31 26.90 -7.71
C PRO A 529 -19.86 25.66 -8.49
N ASN A 530 -18.56 25.56 -8.81
CA ASN A 530 -17.93 24.42 -9.47
C ASN A 530 -17.10 23.55 -8.51
N SER A 531 -17.40 23.59 -7.21
CA SER A 531 -16.63 22.91 -6.17
C SER A 531 -16.50 21.40 -6.40
N GLU A 532 -17.53 20.73 -6.89
CA GLU A 532 -17.46 19.29 -7.19
C GLU A 532 -16.35 18.96 -8.19
N SER A 533 -16.25 19.72 -9.29
CA SER A 533 -15.23 19.50 -10.33
C SER A 533 -13.83 19.91 -9.85
N ILE A 534 -13.72 21.02 -9.11
CA ILE A 534 -12.44 21.49 -8.55
C ILE A 534 -11.88 20.47 -7.55
N LEU A 535 -12.71 20.01 -6.61
CA LEU A 535 -12.30 19.04 -5.59
C LEU A 535 -11.99 17.68 -6.20
N GLU A 536 -12.73 17.26 -7.23
CA GLU A 536 -12.40 16.06 -7.98
C GLU A 536 -11.07 16.23 -8.73
N ALA A 537 -10.84 17.34 -9.44
CA ALA A 537 -9.58 17.61 -10.13
C ALA A 537 -8.39 17.60 -9.14
N LYS A 538 -8.53 18.21 -7.96
CA LYS A 538 -7.54 18.16 -6.88
C LYS A 538 -7.29 16.74 -6.39
N ARG A 539 -8.32 15.90 -6.27
CA ARG A 539 -8.18 14.49 -5.85
C ARG A 539 -7.21 13.72 -6.76
N HIS A 540 -7.10 14.08 -8.05
CA HIS A 540 -6.17 13.42 -8.99
C HIS A 540 -4.71 13.85 -8.87
N ALA A 541 -4.43 15.00 -8.26
CA ALA A 541 -3.07 15.56 -8.19
C ALA A 541 -2.52 15.66 -6.75
N PHE A 542 -3.39 15.87 -5.76
CA PHE A 542 -3.00 16.18 -4.39
C PHE A 542 -2.99 14.95 -3.48
N ARG A 543 -1.92 14.87 -2.69
CA ARG A 543 -1.93 14.20 -1.39
C ARG A 543 -2.48 15.16 -0.33
N TYR A 544 -3.06 14.62 0.74
CA TYR A 544 -3.68 15.41 1.79
C TYR A 544 -3.11 15.04 3.16
N CYS A 545 -2.67 16.06 3.88
CA CYS A 545 -2.05 15.96 5.18
C CYS A 545 -2.83 16.75 6.22
N ILE A 546 -3.07 16.15 7.40
CA ILE A 546 -3.54 16.90 8.58
C ILE A 546 -2.47 16.84 9.68
N PHE A 547 -2.03 18.01 10.13
CA PHE A 547 -1.34 18.16 11.42
C PHE A 547 -2.37 18.16 12.56
N GLY A 548 -2.57 16.99 13.15
CA GLY A 548 -3.56 16.72 14.20
C GLY A 548 -2.97 16.65 15.61
N ASN A 549 -3.84 16.36 16.60
CA ASN A 549 -3.40 16.22 17.99
C ASN A 549 -2.75 14.86 18.26
N PHE A 550 -3.53 13.78 18.34
CA PHE A 550 -3.06 12.40 18.40
C PHE A 550 -4.18 11.45 18.01
N TYR A 551 -3.84 10.25 17.54
CA TYR A 551 -4.81 9.18 17.34
C TYR A 551 -4.71 8.10 18.41
N GLY A 552 -5.79 7.34 18.61
CA GLY A 552 -5.88 6.35 19.67
C GLY A 552 -5.80 6.99 21.07
N ASN A 553 -5.11 6.32 22.00
CA ASN A 553 -5.06 6.72 23.42
C ASN A 553 -3.66 7.22 23.88
N THR A 554 -2.74 7.49 22.96
CA THR A 554 -1.30 7.67 23.25
C THR A 554 -0.69 8.88 22.52
N SER A 555 0.62 9.09 22.67
CA SER A 555 1.45 10.12 22.02
C SER A 555 1.91 9.70 20.62
N SER A 556 0.96 9.51 19.69
CA SER A 556 1.25 9.09 18.31
C SER A 556 2.27 9.98 17.59
N GLY A 557 2.99 9.43 16.60
CA GLY A 557 3.86 10.17 15.68
C GLY A 557 3.08 10.66 14.47
N GLY A 558 2.96 9.82 13.45
CA GLY A 558 2.09 10.01 12.29
C GLY A 558 1.41 8.72 11.86
N LEU A 559 0.63 8.79 10.79
CA LEU A 559 0.04 7.64 10.14
C LEU A 559 -0.26 7.95 8.66
N ALA A 560 0.11 7.04 7.77
CA ALA A 560 -0.09 7.19 6.33
C ALA A 560 -0.74 5.96 5.70
N GLU A 561 -1.41 6.19 4.58
CA GLU A 561 -1.78 5.13 3.65
C GLU A 561 -0.56 4.67 2.86
N PHE A 562 -0.37 3.36 2.74
CA PHE A 562 0.66 2.83 1.85
C PHE A 562 0.26 2.97 0.39
N LEU A 563 1.12 3.61 -0.44
CA LEU A 563 0.80 3.99 -1.83
C LEU A 563 -0.53 4.75 -1.97
N GLY A 564 -1.00 5.40 -0.92
CA GLY A 564 -2.24 6.18 -0.94
C GLY A 564 -1.98 7.66 -1.19
N ASN A 565 -2.96 8.48 -0.85
CA ASN A 565 -2.84 9.93 -0.92
C ASN A 565 -3.15 10.63 0.39
N ASP A 566 -3.42 9.89 1.46
CA ASP A 566 -3.75 10.43 2.77
C ASP A 566 -2.73 10.08 3.84
N PHE A 567 -2.38 11.09 4.64
CA PHE A 567 -1.54 10.90 5.82
C PHE A 567 -1.78 11.99 6.89
N MET A 568 -1.30 11.75 8.10
CA MET A 568 -1.43 12.69 9.22
C MET A 568 -0.16 12.76 10.05
N VAL A 569 0.16 13.95 10.54
CA VAL A 569 1.22 14.20 11.53
C VAL A 569 0.54 14.54 12.85
N THR A 570 0.89 13.86 13.93
CA THR A 570 0.06 13.81 15.15
C THR A 570 0.87 13.91 16.44
N LEU A 571 1.81 14.85 16.47
CA LEU A 571 2.78 15.07 17.56
C LEU A 571 2.21 15.86 18.76
N GLY A 572 0.89 16.01 18.87
CA GLY A 572 0.24 16.84 19.89
C GLY A 572 0.40 16.32 21.32
N GLY A 573 0.63 15.02 21.49
CA GLY A 573 0.91 14.37 22.78
C GLY A 573 2.40 14.28 23.15
N TRP A 574 3.31 14.86 22.36
CA TRP A 574 4.75 14.84 22.59
C TRP A 574 5.17 15.87 23.66
N PRO A 575 6.38 15.76 24.25
CA PRO A 575 6.84 16.64 25.33
C PRO A 575 6.70 18.14 25.00
N THR A 576 7.02 18.50 23.75
CA THR A 576 6.63 19.75 23.13
C THR A 576 5.35 19.50 22.35
N PRO A 577 4.17 20.03 22.76
CA PRO A 577 2.92 19.77 22.05
C PRO A 577 2.99 20.23 20.59
N GLY A 578 2.87 19.29 19.65
CA GLY A 578 3.06 19.53 18.22
C GLY A 578 4.47 19.23 17.69
N GLY A 579 5.41 18.84 18.56
CA GLY A 579 6.81 18.57 18.22
C GLY A 579 7.61 19.84 17.92
N SER A 580 8.93 19.70 17.93
CA SER A 580 9.90 20.63 17.38
C SER A 580 9.88 20.65 15.85
N ASP A 581 10.51 21.64 15.23
CA ASP A 581 10.59 21.74 13.77
C ASP A 581 11.27 20.51 13.13
N ASP A 582 12.28 19.93 13.78
CA ASP A 582 12.92 18.69 13.31
C ASP A 582 11.98 17.49 13.38
N GLU A 583 11.25 17.34 14.49
CA GLU A 583 10.31 16.23 14.69
C GLU A 583 9.14 16.31 13.71
N GLN A 584 8.64 17.52 13.46
CA GLN A 584 7.59 17.77 12.46
C GLN A 584 8.07 17.48 11.04
N ALA A 585 9.25 18.00 10.65
CA ALA A 585 9.78 17.79 9.30
C ALA A 585 10.09 16.31 9.03
N GLY A 586 10.73 15.65 9.99
CA GLY A 586 11.06 14.23 9.92
C GLY A 586 9.82 13.35 9.84
N THR A 587 8.83 13.59 10.70
CA THR A 587 7.56 12.85 10.67
C THR A 587 6.79 13.13 9.39
N PHE A 588 6.67 14.38 8.94
CA PHE A 588 5.99 14.69 7.69
C PHE A 588 6.63 13.97 6.49
N MET A 589 7.95 14.01 6.38
CA MET A 589 8.67 13.37 5.28
C MET A 589 8.56 11.83 5.33
N HIS A 590 8.58 11.25 6.53
CA HIS A 590 8.36 9.82 6.75
C HIS A 590 6.97 9.36 6.29
N GLU A 591 5.93 10.05 6.75
CA GLU A 591 4.55 9.71 6.38
C GLU A 591 4.30 9.94 4.89
N LEU A 592 4.87 11.00 4.30
CA LEU A 592 4.85 11.20 2.85
C LEU A 592 5.56 10.05 2.11
N GLY A 593 6.66 9.52 2.64
CA GLY A 593 7.39 8.38 2.08
C GLY A 593 6.54 7.12 1.95
N HIS A 594 5.64 6.84 2.90
CA HIS A 594 4.68 5.74 2.79
C HIS A 594 3.72 5.89 1.60
N THR A 595 3.24 7.12 1.36
CA THR A 595 2.41 7.42 0.18
C THR A 595 3.18 7.31 -1.14
N LEU A 596 4.51 7.26 -1.07
CA LEU A 596 5.44 7.09 -2.19
C LEU A 596 6.00 5.66 -2.28
N GLY A 597 5.48 4.71 -1.49
CA GLY A 597 5.81 3.29 -1.60
C GLY A 597 6.97 2.81 -0.75
N LEU A 598 7.43 3.61 0.22
CA LEU A 598 8.46 3.20 1.17
C LEU A 598 7.86 2.60 2.45
N HIS A 599 8.53 1.59 2.99
CA HIS A 599 8.32 1.05 4.33
C HIS A 599 9.51 1.42 5.22
N HIS A 600 9.43 1.14 6.52
CA HIS A 600 10.51 1.48 7.45
C HIS A 600 11.83 0.74 7.21
N GLY A 601 11.77 -0.34 6.41
CA GLY A 601 12.91 -1.11 5.94
C GLY A 601 13.21 -0.96 4.46
N GLY A 602 12.73 0.07 3.76
CA GLY A 602 13.00 0.25 2.32
C GLY A 602 11.77 0.03 1.44
N HIS A 603 11.99 -0.21 0.14
CA HIS A 603 10.91 -0.19 -0.84
C HIS A 603 10.03 -1.45 -0.83
N GLN A 604 8.80 -1.36 -1.34
CA GLN A 604 7.86 -2.48 -1.33
C GLN A 604 8.30 -3.75 -2.07
N SER A 605 9.23 -3.64 -3.01
CA SER A 605 9.77 -4.77 -3.75
C SER A 605 10.79 -5.58 -2.96
N ASP A 606 11.29 -5.03 -1.85
CA ASP A 606 12.32 -5.67 -1.05
C ASP A 606 11.68 -6.86 -0.30
N GLU A 607 12.31 -8.03 -0.38
CA GLU A 607 11.75 -9.28 0.18
C GLU A 607 11.68 -9.24 1.71
N GLN A 608 12.53 -8.43 2.35
CA GLN A 608 12.73 -8.34 3.81
C GLN A 608 12.79 -6.87 4.27
N LYS A 609 11.61 -6.28 4.48
CA LYS A 609 11.41 -4.88 4.89
C LYS A 609 11.44 -4.74 6.41
N HIS A 610 12.41 -5.38 7.05
CA HIS A 610 12.56 -5.35 8.50
C HIS A 610 12.79 -3.92 8.99
N ASN A 611 12.25 -3.60 10.16
CA ASN A 611 12.49 -2.30 10.79
C ASN A 611 13.90 -2.27 11.41
N TRP A 612 14.35 -1.07 11.77
CA TRP A 612 15.58 -0.87 12.56
C TRP A 612 16.87 -1.37 11.91
N LYS A 613 16.88 -1.51 10.59
CA LYS A 613 18.07 -1.95 9.86
C LYS A 613 19.21 -0.96 10.04
N PRO A 614 20.36 -1.36 10.61
CA PRO A 614 21.47 -0.43 10.81
C PRO A 614 22.14 -0.03 9.48
N ASN A 615 21.91 -0.78 8.40
CA ASN A 615 22.38 -0.50 7.05
C ASN A 615 21.32 0.23 6.18
N TYR A 616 20.39 0.97 6.80
CA TYR A 616 19.37 1.75 6.10
C TYR A 616 19.23 3.15 6.72
N HIS A 617 19.99 4.10 6.18
CA HIS A 617 20.04 5.49 6.63
C HIS A 617 19.01 6.31 5.84
N SER A 618 17.78 6.36 6.35
CA SER A 618 16.62 7.04 5.74
C SER A 618 15.69 7.50 6.84
N VAL A 619 15.01 8.64 6.67
CA VAL A 619 13.94 9.05 7.60
C VAL A 619 12.82 8.01 7.73
N MET A 620 12.71 7.06 6.80
CA MET A 620 11.79 5.92 6.93
C MET A 620 12.18 4.95 8.07
N ASN A 621 13.46 4.89 8.44
CA ASN A 621 13.93 4.10 9.56
C ASN A 621 13.77 4.89 10.86
N TYR A 622 13.14 4.31 11.88
CA TYR A 622 12.87 5.00 13.15
C TYR A 622 14.11 5.53 13.88
N THR A 623 15.29 4.92 13.68
CA THR A 623 16.56 5.46 14.18
C THR A 623 16.87 6.86 13.60
N TRP A 624 16.36 7.14 12.41
CA TRP A 624 16.66 8.33 11.62
C TRP A 624 15.45 9.21 11.29
N GLN A 625 14.23 8.80 11.68
CA GLN A 625 13.01 9.56 11.41
C GLN A 625 13.08 10.98 11.96
N VAL A 626 13.57 11.14 13.19
CA VAL A 626 13.77 12.43 13.87
C VAL A 626 15.13 12.43 14.55
N PRO A 627 15.70 13.60 14.91
CA PRO A 627 16.99 13.63 15.60
C PRO A 627 16.92 12.90 16.93
N ILE A 628 17.66 11.81 17.03
CA ILE A 628 18.12 11.25 18.30
C ILE A 628 19.59 11.67 18.45
N ASP A 629 20.18 11.61 19.65
CA ASP A 629 21.55 12.07 19.94
C ASP A 629 22.63 11.19 19.26
N VAL A 630 22.57 11.08 17.94
CA VAL A 630 23.48 10.40 17.02
C VAL A 630 24.02 11.44 16.05
N THR A 631 25.33 11.39 15.80
CA THR A 631 25.95 12.30 14.84
C THR A 631 25.64 11.84 13.41
N GLY A 632 25.24 12.78 12.56
CA GLY A 632 24.99 12.50 11.14
C GLY A 632 23.52 12.40 10.75
N TRP A 633 22.57 12.71 11.65
CA TRP A 633 21.16 12.84 11.26
C TRP A 633 21.02 13.89 10.15
N SER A 634 20.28 13.53 9.11
CA SER A 634 19.88 14.43 8.03
C SER A 634 18.43 14.14 7.67
N LEU A 635 17.69 15.19 7.33
CA LEU A 635 16.33 15.06 6.81
C LEU A 635 16.42 14.59 5.34
N ASP A 636 16.51 13.29 5.13
CA ASP A 636 16.72 12.70 3.80
C ASP A 636 16.20 11.27 3.71
N PHE A 637 15.84 10.85 2.50
CA PHE A 637 15.70 9.43 2.19
C PHE A 637 17.07 8.82 1.87
N SER A 638 17.18 7.49 1.92
CA SER A 638 18.45 6.82 1.64
C SER A 638 18.87 7.05 0.18
N ARG A 639 20.08 7.59 -0.01
CA ARG A 639 20.70 7.82 -1.33
C ARG A 639 21.53 6.63 -1.84
N GLN A 640 21.69 5.58 -1.03
CA GLN A 640 22.49 4.42 -1.40
C GLN A 640 22.05 3.16 -0.65
N ALA A 641 22.13 2.02 -1.31
CA ALA A 641 21.97 0.74 -0.66
C ALA A 641 23.32 0.31 -0.06
N LEU A 642 23.40 0.27 1.27
CA LEU A 642 24.56 -0.30 1.98
C LEU A 642 24.60 -1.84 1.82
N PRO A 643 25.75 -2.49 2.07
CA PRO A 643 25.88 -3.94 1.92
C PRO A 643 24.81 -4.73 2.70
N THR A 644 24.34 -5.84 2.13
CA THR A 644 23.45 -6.78 2.82
C THR A 644 24.16 -7.42 4.01
N LEU A 645 23.49 -7.44 5.16
CA LEU A 645 23.99 -8.04 6.41
C LEU A 645 23.18 -9.30 6.71
N ASN A 646 23.84 -10.44 6.87
CA ASN A 646 23.19 -11.69 7.27
C ASN A 646 23.50 -11.95 8.75
N GLU A 647 22.49 -11.86 9.60
CA GLU A 647 22.62 -12.01 11.06
C GLU A 647 23.04 -13.42 11.50
N ASN A 648 23.00 -14.40 10.59
CA ASN A 648 23.54 -15.75 10.82
C ASN A 648 25.00 -15.90 10.38
N ALA A 649 25.59 -14.88 9.75
CA ALA A 649 26.93 -14.91 9.18
C ALA A 649 27.47 -13.49 8.91
N LEU A 650 27.62 -12.68 9.97
CA LEU A 650 28.17 -11.33 9.90
C LEU A 650 29.69 -11.35 9.69
N ASN A 651 30.21 -10.28 9.09
CA ASN A 651 31.64 -10.06 8.88
C ASN A 651 32.08 -8.80 9.64
N GLU A 652 32.76 -9.01 10.76
CA GLU A 652 33.20 -7.93 11.64
C GLU A 652 34.25 -7.03 11.02
N LEU A 653 35.12 -7.56 10.15
CA LEU A 653 36.12 -6.75 9.43
C LEU A 653 35.49 -5.82 8.39
N ALA A 654 34.33 -6.21 7.84
CA ALA A 654 33.60 -5.39 6.88
C ALA A 654 32.71 -4.34 7.57
N GLY A 655 32.19 -4.65 8.76
CA GLY A 655 31.26 -3.80 9.50
C GLY A 655 29.99 -3.51 8.70
N LEU A 656 29.44 -2.29 8.88
CA LEU A 656 28.21 -1.87 8.19
C LEU A 656 28.46 -1.35 6.77
N GLY A 657 29.67 -0.87 6.48
CA GLY A 657 30.06 -0.36 5.16
C GLY A 657 29.51 1.04 4.81
N GLY A 658 29.09 1.82 5.80
CA GLY A 658 28.51 3.16 5.60
C GLY A 658 29.50 4.31 5.80
N SER A 659 28.98 5.48 6.17
CA SER A 659 29.76 6.73 6.21
C SER A 659 30.70 6.84 7.42
N SER A 660 31.90 7.38 7.23
CA SER A 660 32.82 7.66 8.34
C SER A 660 32.39 8.83 9.24
N ALA A 661 31.33 9.55 8.85
CA ALA A 661 30.78 10.67 9.61
C ALA A 661 29.45 10.34 10.30
N ALA A 662 28.86 9.16 10.04
CA ALA A 662 27.57 8.77 10.58
C ALA A 662 27.73 7.76 11.71
N ILE A 663 26.94 7.95 12.76
CA ILE A 663 26.84 7.04 13.91
C ILE A 663 25.42 6.48 13.94
N THR A 664 25.30 5.15 14.04
CA THR A 664 23.99 4.47 14.11
C THR A 664 23.87 3.62 15.36
N LEU A 665 22.66 3.07 15.58
CA LEU A 665 22.35 2.13 16.64
C LEU A 665 22.34 0.70 16.09
N VAL A 666 23.00 -0.22 16.78
CA VAL A 666 23.14 -1.63 16.39
C VAL A 666 22.84 -2.54 17.57
N GLY A 667 21.99 -3.54 17.37
CA GLY A 667 21.84 -4.67 18.29
C GLY A 667 23.05 -5.61 18.25
N PRO A 668 23.08 -6.68 19.07
CA PRO A 668 22.02 -7.12 19.96
C PRO A 668 22.02 -6.31 21.27
N LEU A 669 20.92 -6.39 22.01
CA LEU A 669 20.79 -5.69 23.31
C LEU A 669 21.89 -6.12 24.31
N PRO A 670 22.44 -5.19 25.13
CA PRO A 670 22.18 -3.75 25.10
C PRO A 670 22.69 -3.08 23.80
N THR A 671 21.90 -2.17 23.23
CA THR A 671 22.18 -1.55 21.95
C THR A 671 23.52 -0.80 21.95
N MET A 672 24.28 -0.96 20.87
CA MET A 672 25.54 -0.30 20.63
C MET A 672 25.34 0.97 19.82
N LYS A 673 26.13 2.00 20.11
CA LYS A 673 26.27 3.20 19.30
C LYS A 673 27.58 3.09 18.53
N VAL A 674 27.52 2.99 17.21
CA VAL A 674 28.67 2.60 16.37
C VAL A 674 28.85 3.55 15.20
N LEU A 675 30.09 3.73 14.74
CA LEU A 675 30.35 4.36 13.45
C LEU A 675 29.90 3.42 12.33
N GLU A 676 29.27 3.96 11.28
CA GLU A 676 28.89 3.13 10.13
C GLU A 676 30.10 2.62 9.33
N ALA A 677 31.25 3.29 9.43
CA ALA A 677 32.47 2.91 8.76
C ALA A 677 33.42 2.11 9.64
N GLY A 678 34.06 1.11 9.03
CA GLY A 678 35.13 0.32 9.63
C GLY A 678 34.65 -0.96 10.31
N PRO A 679 35.59 -1.73 10.87
CA PRO A 679 35.26 -2.99 11.55
C PRO A 679 34.37 -2.78 12.78
N LEU A 680 33.49 -3.75 13.04
CA LEU A 680 32.58 -3.76 14.19
C LEU A 680 32.51 -5.15 14.81
N ASP A 681 32.79 -5.23 16.11
CA ASP A 681 32.58 -6.40 16.96
C ASP A 681 31.07 -6.54 17.24
N PHE A 682 30.38 -7.37 16.45
CA PHE A 682 28.93 -7.52 16.46
C PHE A 682 28.46 -8.42 17.62
N ASP A 683 29.23 -9.44 18.00
CA ASP A 683 28.87 -10.34 19.09
C ASP A 683 29.35 -9.87 20.47
N ARG A 684 30.25 -8.87 20.50
CA ARG A 684 30.84 -8.24 21.68
C ARG A 684 31.68 -9.20 22.51
N ASN A 685 32.38 -10.11 21.83
CA ASN A 685 33.33 -10.99 22.49
C ASN A 685 34.67 -10.28 22.83
N GLY A 686 34.84 -9.03 22.39
CA GLY A 686 36.01 -8.20 22.66
C GLY A 686 37.14 -8.37 21.63
N THR A 687 36.91 -9.14 20.57
CA THR A 687 37.87 -9.38 19.49
C THR A 687 37.19 -9.35 18.13
N LEU A 688 37.89 -8.85 17.11
CA LEU A 688 37.36 -8.87 15.73
C LEU A 688 37.60 -10.25 15.11
N ASP A 689 36.52 -10.93 14.76
CA ASP A 689 36.53 -12.20 14.06
C ASP A 689 36.96 -12.04 12.59
N THR A 690 37.88 -12.90 12.17
CA THR A 690 38.43 -12.90 10.79
C THR A 690 37.62 -13.77 9.82
N SER A 691 36.60 -14.49 10.30
CA SER A 691 35.71 -15.34 9.52
C SER A 691 34.27 -14.80 9.46
N VAL A 692 33.58 -15.04 8.33
CA VAL A 692 32.18 -14.61 8.11
C VAL A 692 31.21 -15.60 8.77
N THR A 693 31.23 -15.65 10.11
CA THR A 693 30.47 -16.64 10.91
C THR A 693 29.83 -16.05 12.15
N VAL A 694 29.90 -14.73 12.35
CA VAL A 694 29.39 -14.09 13.57
C VAL A 694 27.86 -14.07 13.52
N VAL A 695 27.25 -14.48 14.63
CA VAL A 695 25.79 -14.57 14.75
C VAL A 695 25.32 -13.54 15.76
N ALA A 696 24.61 -12.53 15.29
CA ALA A 696 24.10 -11.46 16.15
C ALA A 696 22.84 -10.83 15.55
N ASP A 697 21.83 -10.60 16.39
CA ASP A 697 20.59 -9.91 16.07
C ASP A 697 20.83 -8.39 16.13
N ILE A 698 21.20 -7.79 15.00
CA ILE A 698 21.71 -6.42 14.90
C ILE A 698 20.63 -5.38 14.60
N ASN A 699 19.44 -5.79 14.15
CA ASN A 699 18.27 -4.91 14.04
C ASN A 699 17.47 -4.82 15.35
N ARG A 700 17.76 -5.64 16.37
CA ARG A 700 17.12 -5.52 17.70
C ARG A 700 17.76 -4.46 18.60
N VAL A 701 17.37 -3.22 18.36
CA VAL A 701 17.82 -2.03 19.11
C VAL A 701 16.91 -1.61 20.28
N ASP A 702 15.72 -2.18 20.41
CA ASP A 702 14.81 -1.99 21.55
C ASP A 702 14.18 -3.32 21.96
N ALA A 703 13.97 -3.54 23.26
CA ALA A 703 13.46 -4.78 23.81
C ALA A 703 12.02 -5.12 23.37
N SER A 704 11.25 -4.14 22.89
CA SER A 704 9.92 -4.35 22.33
C SER A 704 9.94 -4.93 20.91
N TYR A 705 11.07 -4.86 20.20
CA TYR A 705 11.24 -5.53 18.92
C TYR A 705 11.54 -7.02 19.13
N PRO A 706 10.83 -7.93 18.43
CA PRO A 706 11.01 -9.36 18.61
C PRO A 706 12.44 -9.79 18.24
N ALA A 707 12.95 -10.81 18.93
CA ALA A 707 14.24 -11.39 18.59
C ALA A 707 14.10 -12.31 17.37
N SER A 708 14.86 -12.02 16.33
CA SER A 708 14.97 -12.82 15.10
C SER A 708 16.38 -12.71 14.54
N LEU A 709 16.77 -13.67 13.70
CA LEU A 709 18.00 -13.57 12.91
C LEU A 709 17.59 -13.52 11.44
N ASP A 710 17.84 -12.38 10.82
CA ASP A 710 17.32 -11.99 9.53
C ASP A 710 18.44 -11.71 8.52
N THR A 711 18.05 -11.52 7.26
CA THR A 711 18.93 -10.96 6.23
C THR A 711 18.49 -9.52 5.97
N LEU A 712 19.34 -8.57 6.34
CA LEU A 712 19.06 -7.14 6.26
C LEU A 712 19.65 -6.59 4.96
N GLU A 713 18.83 -6.51 3.92
CA GLU A 713 19.21 -5.90 2.64
C GLU A 713 19.26 -4.37 2.78
N GLY A 714 20.34 -3.71 2.36
CA GLY A 714 20.34 -2.24 2.29
C GLY A 714 19.38 -1.73 1.22
N SER A 715 18.86 -0.51 1.38
CA SER A 715 17.92 0.09 0.42
C SER A 715 18.31 1.51 0.04
N GLU A 716 18.03 1.86 -1.22
CA GLU A 716 18.12 3.21 -1.78
C GLU A 716 16.71 3.61 -2.22
N ASP A 717 16.27 4.79 -1.82
CA ASP A 717 14.85 5.14 -1.83
C ASP A 717 14.46 6.01 -3.04
N TRP A 718 15.30 6.99 -3.38
CA TRP A 718 14.96 8.05 -4.34
C TRP A 718 14.64 7.50 -5.74
N SER A 719 15.39 6.50 -6.20
CA SER A 719 15.12 5.88 -7.52
C SER A 719 13.89 4.97 -7.55
N ARG A 720 13.32 4.67 -6.37
CA ARG A 720 12.25 3.68 -6.20
C ARG A 720 10.92 4.29 -5.77
N LEU A 721 10.85 5.62 -5.62
CA LEU A 721 9.60 6.31 -5.27
C LEU A 721 8.51 6.06 -6.32
N VAL A 722 7.28 5.84 -5.84
CA VAL A 722 6.08 5.64 -6.67
C VAL A 722 5.18 6.86 -6.55
N TYR A 723 5.16 7.69 -7.61
CA TYR A 723 4.48 8.98 -7.56
C TYR A 723 2.98 8.89 -7.84
N ASN A 724 2.57 8.07 -8.82
CA ASN A 724 1.17 7.90 -9.20
C ASN A 724 0.39 7.04 -8.19
N PHE A 725 -0.29 7.68 -7.25
CA PHE A 725 -1.15 7.03 -6.25
C PHE A 725 -2.50 6.57 -6.81
N ARG A 726 -2.91 7.01 -8.01
CA ARG A 726 -4.26 6.74 -8.55
C ARG A 726 -4.51 5.28 -8.91
N ASN A 727 -3.42 4.51 -9.05
CA ASN A 727 -3.46 3.07 -9.31
C ASN A 727 -3.59 2.23 -8.04
N SER A 728 -3.59 2.88 -6.88
CA SER A 728 -3.73 2.24 -5.59
C SER A 728 -5.19 1.91 -5.28
N PRO A 729 -5.47 0.78 -4.63
CA PRO A 729 -6.79 0.47 -4.08
C PRO A 729 -7.34 1.54 -3.13
N ASN A 730 -6.46 2.35 -2.51
CA ASN A 730 -6.83 3.41 -1.57
C ASN A 730 -7.44 4.63 -2.27
N PHE A 731 -7.07 4.90 -3.53
CA PHE A 731 -7.60 6.01 -4.31
C PHE A 731 -9.11 5.87 -4.60
N ALA A 732 -9.54 4.68 -5.03
CA ALA A 732 -10.90 4.44 -5.53
C ALA A 732 -11.98 4.31 -4.43
N ARG A 733 -11.62 4.29 -3.14
CA ARG A 733 -12.56 3.95 -2.06
C ARG A 733 -12.81 5.06 -1.04
N GLY A 734 -11.96 6.09 -0.96
CA GLY A 734 -12.04 7.10 0.10
C GLY A 734 -12.08 6.52 1.53
N VAL A 735 -11.71 5.24 1.65
CA VAL A 735 -11.77 4.39 2.84
C VAL A 735 -10.62 3.41 2.68
N SER A 736 -9.55 3.63 3.43
CA SER A 736 -8.45 2.68 3.54
C SER A 736 -8.89 1.40 4.26
N PRO A 737 -8.83 0.22 3.63
CA PRO A 737 -8.91 -1.04 4.35
C PRO A 737 -7.81 -1.06 5.41
N GLN A 738 -8.10 -1.55 6.62
CA GLN A 738 -7.11 -1.59 7.71
C GLN A 738 -5.81 -2.33 7.36
N SER A 739 -5.84 -3.18 6.32
CA SER A 739 -4.68 -3.94 5.80
C SER A 739 -3.74 -3.16 4.87
N THR A 740 -4.06 -1.92 4.48
CA THR A 740 -3.21 -1.06 3.63
C THR A 740 -2.56 0.09 4.41
N ILE A 741 -2.68 0.07 5.74
CA ILE A 741 -2.10 1.04 6.67
C ILE A 741 -0.85 0.41 7.29
N ASP A 742 0.27 1.12 7.30
CA ASP A 742 1.44 0.69 8.09
C ASP A 742 1.15 0.92 9.59
N VAL A 743 1.28 -0.12 10.39
CA VAL A 743 0.74 -0.16 11.77
C VAL A 743 1.81 0.04 12.83
N GLU A 744 3.08 -0.16 12.48
CA GLU A 744 4.19 0.17 13.37
C GLU A 744 4.47 1.66 13.31
N ARG A 745 4.76 2.29 14.46
CA ARG A 745 4.72 3.75 14.61
C ARG A 745 5.78 4.23 15.59
N LEU A 746 6.36 5.40 15.33
CA LEU A 746 7.12 6.13 16.34
C LEU A 746 6.16 6.83 17.32
N THR A 747 6.23 6.48 18.61
CA THR A 747 5.54 7.20 19.69
C THR A 747 6.54 8.04 20.49
N ALA A 748 6.07 9.00 21.29
CA ALA A 748 6.96 9.79 22.13
C ALA A 748 7.73 8.92 23.13
N GLU A 749 7.13 7.83 23.64
CA GLU A 749 7.80 6.91 24.57
C GLU A 749 8.87 6.07 23.87
N LEU A 750 8.63 5.65 22.62
CA LEU A 750 9.64 4.96 21.82
C LEU A 750 10.80 5.92 21.48
N HIS A 751 10.49 7.14 21.03
CA HIS A 751 11.50 8.17 20.78
C HIS A 751 12.35 8.46 22.03
N ALA A 752 11.72 8.63 23.20
CA ALA A 752 12.44 8.86 24.45
C ALA A 752 13.37 7.70 24.83
N ARG A 753 12.95 6.45 24.57
CA ARG A 753 13.81 5.26 24.79
C ARG A 753 15.00 5.24 23.83
N LEU A 754 14.79 5.53 22.55
CA LEU A 754 15.88 5.61 21.57
C LEU A 754 16.85 6.74 21.89
N ALA A 755 16.34 7.92 22.24
CA ALA A 755 17.15 9.06 22.64
C ALA A 755 17.96 8.74 23.91
N ALA A 756 17.34 8.04 24.88
CA ALA A 756 18.06 7.55 26.04
C ALA A 756 19.20 6.61 25.62
N ILE A 757 18.95 5.61 24.79
CA ILE A 757 19.99 4.68 24.27
C ILE A 757 21.12 5.44 23.56
N ALA A 758 20.79 6.47 22.78
CA ALA A 758 21.76 7.25 22.01
C ALA A 758 22.59 8.24 22.85
N SER A 759 22.08 8.67 24.02
CA SER A 759 22.69 9.71 24.83
C SER A 759 24.03 9.27 25.48
N PRO A 760 25.07 10.12 25.44
CA PRO A 760 26.31 9.89 26.17
C PRO A 760 26.04 9.76 27.68
N GLY A 761 26.11 8.54 28.22
CA GLY A 761 25.89 8.26 29.64
C GLY A 761 24.64 7.45 29.98
N ALA A 762 23.98 6.81 29.00
CA ALA A 762 22.93 5.81 29.26
C ALA A 762 23.45 4.42 29.67
N THR A 763 24.77 4.24 29.73
CA THR A 763 25.38 3.29 30.65
C THR A 763 25.22 3.82 32.06
N ARG A 764 24.57 3.05 32.95
CA ARG A 764 24.52 3.35 34.40
C ARG A 764 25.88 3.89 34.85
N ARG A 765 25.89 5.14 35.33
CA ARG A 765 27.07 5.71 35.98
C ARG A 765 27.30 4.94 37.29
N CYS A 766 28.19 3.97 37.27
CA CYS A 766 28.81 3.49 38.49
C CYS A 766 29.97 4.45 38.76
N THR A 767 29.80 5.37 39.70
CA THR A 767 30.96 6.02 40.31
C THR A 767 31.73 4.91 41.04
N ALA A 768 32.96 4.63 40.62
CA ALA A 768 33.83 3.76 41.41
C ALA A 768 34.10 4.46 42.75
N ASP A 769 33.87 3.76 43.85
CA ASP A 769 34.13 4.23 45.21
C ASP A 769 35.16 3.27 45.82
N ILE A 770 36.20 3.78 46.46
CA ILE A 770 37.28 2.96 47.02
C ILE A 770 36.71 2.19 48.22
N ALA A 771 36.77 0.86 48.18
CA ALA A 771 36.42 0.06 49.36
C ALA A 771 37.60 0.03 50.35
N TYR A 772 37.28 0.03 51.65
CA TYR A 772 38.27 -0.37 52.65
C TYR A 772 38.80 -1.77 52.32
N ASP A 773 40.03 -2.06 52.73
CA ASP A 773 40.67 -3.37 52.54
C ASP A 773 39.94 -4.53 53.27
N THR A 774 38.89 -4.24 54.04
CA THR A 774 37.96 -5.21 54.64
C THR A 774 36.73 -5.53 53.78
N GLY A 775 36.55 -4.85 52.65
CA GLY A 775 35.40 -5.02 51.75
C GLY A 775 34.18 -4.14 52.06
N ASP A 776 34.28 -3.21 53.02
CA ASP A 776 33.20 -2.28 53.37
C ASP A 776 33.31 -0.96 52.57
N LEU A 777 32.16 -0.37 52.21
CA LEU A 777 32.04 0.91 51.50
C LEU A 777 32.36 2.12 52.41
N LEU A 778 32.91 3.20 51.85
CA LEU A 778 32.98 4.49 52.55
C LEU A 778 31.55 5.05 52.80
N PRO A 779 31.28 5.68 53.95
CA PRO A 779 29.97 6.29 54.19
C PRO A 779 29.78 7.53 53.30
N PRO A 780 28.67 7.63 52.55
CA PRO A 780 28.44 8.75 51.64
C PRO A 780 28.08 10.03 52.43
N PHE A 781 28.79 11.13 52.17
CA PHE A 781 28.34 12.47 52.57
C PHE A 781 27.28 12.98 51.57
N GLY A 782 26.02 12.56 51.72
CA GLY A 782 24.89 13.11 50.96
C GLY A 782 23.76 12.12 50.66
N PRO A 783 22.53 12.58 50.31
CA PRO A 783 21.34 11.73 50.33
C PRO A 783 21.41 10.61 49.29
N VAL A 784 21.04 9.42 49.76
CA VAL A 784 21.29 8.09 49.20
C VAL A 784 20.40 7.78 47.99
N GLY A 785 21.01 7.40 46.87
CA GLY A 785 20.39 6.68 45.76
C GLY A 785 21.00 5.28 45.60
N PRO A 786 20.28 4.29 45.04
CA PRO A 786 20.72 2.89 45.04
C PRO A 786 21.58 2.57 43.80
N ALA A 787 22.89 2.89 43.80
CA ALA A 787 23.78 2.51 42.69
C ALA A 787 25.30 2.62 43.01
N TYR A 788 25.81 1.93 44.02
CA TYR A 788 27.27 1.77 44.21
C TYR A 788 27.65 0.29 44.11
N VAL A 789 28.66 -0.04 43.30
CA VAL A 789 29.20 -1.39 43.15
C VAL A 789 30.73 -1.31 43.24
N ASN A 790 31.32 -2.08 44.15
CA ASN A 790 32.77 -2.23 44.33
C ASN A 790 33.37 -2.97 43.13
N ASN A 791 34.45 -2.46 42.55
CA ASN A 791 35.15 -3.06 41.39
C ASN A 791 36.10 -4.22 41.77
N GLY A 792 36.17 -4.57 43.05
CA GLY A 792 36.91 -5.73 43.55
C GLY A 792 38.41 -5.52 43.69
N LEU A 793 38.90 -4.29 43.53
CA LEU A 793 40.32 -3.93 43.66
C LEU A 793 40.54 -3.12 44.93
N ASN A 794 41.59 -3.45 45.68
CA ASN A 794 41.95 -2.70 46.88
C ASN A 794 43.08 -1.69 46.61
N GLU A 795 43.35 -0.83 47.59
CA GLU A 795 44.43 0.16 47.54
C GLU A 795 45.81 -0.46 47.23
N GLY A 796 46.04 -1.70 47.65
CA GLY A 796 47.26 -2.46 47.34
C GLY A 796 47.44 -2.76 45.85
N ASP A 797 46.37 -3.14 45.16
CA ASP A 797 46.37 -3.43 43.72
C ASP A 797 46.70 -2.18 42.90
N TYR A 798 46.19 -1.02 43.31
CA TYR A 798 46.48 0.26 42.66
C TYR A 798 47.92 0.71 42.89
N ASN A 799 48.42 0.63 44.12
CA ASN A 799 49.81 0.97 44.43
C ASN A 799 50.81 0.11 43.65
N ALA A 800 50.50 -1.17 43.43
CA ALA A 800 51.31 -2.06 42.59
C ALA A 800 51.32 -1.62 41.12
N PHE A 801 50.18 -1.22 40.56
CA PHE A 801 50.06 -0.76 39.17
C PHE A 801 50.88 0.51 38.89
N PHE A 802 50.72 1.56 39.69
CA PHE A 802 51.41 2.84 39.45
C PHE A 802 52.91 2.79 39.76
N SER A 803 53.33 1.95 40.72
CA SER A 803 54.74 1.68 40.98
C SER A 803 55.41 0.96 39.81
N ALA A 804 54.70 0.03 39.15
CA ALA A 804 55.22 -0.70 37.98
C ALA A 804 55.36 0.17 36.72
N GLN A 805 54.56 1.24 36.60
CA GLN A 805 54.59 2.16 35.46
C GLN A 805 55.53 3.37 35.65
N GLY A 806 56.25 3.44 36.77
CA GLY A 806 57.23 4.50 37.04
C GLY A 806 56.61 5.89 37.26
N PHE A 807 55.33 5.97 37.61
CA PHE A 807 54.61 7.23 37.84
C PHE A 807 55.08 7.99 39.09
N PHE A 808 55.80 7.33 40.00
CA PHE A 808 56.31 7.96 41.22
C PHE A 808 57.78 8.36 41.08
N ASN A 809 58.06 9.65 41.25
CA ASN A 809 59.42 10.15 41.32
C ASN A 809 60.01 9.89 42.73
N GLN A 810 60.83 8.85 42.88
CA GLN A 810 61.53 8.55 44.12
C GLN A 810 62.36 9.74 44.66
N ALA A 811 62.73 10.73 43.84
CA ALA A 811 63.49 11.90 44.28
C ALA A 811 62.65 12.98 45.00
N ALA A 812 61.31 12.93 44.91
CA ALA A 812 60.41 13.83 45.64
C ALA A 812 60.09 13.34 47.06
N MET A 813 60.40 12.08 47.36
CA MET A 813 60.23 11.48 48.68
C MET A 813 61.51 11.71 49.47
N GLY A 814 61.45 12.60 50.48
CA GLY A 814 62.57 12.89 51.37
C GLY A 814 63.14 11.62 52.02
N PRO A 815 64.33 11.70 52.66
CA PRO A 815 65.16 10.54 53.05
C PRO A 815 64.55 9.56 54.07
N ALA A 816 63.27 9.71 54.44
CA ALA A 816 62.51 8.77 55.25
C ALA A 816 61.88 7.61 54.45
N ALA A 817 61.95 7.60 53.12
CA ALA A 817 61.23 6.63 52.28
C ALA A 817 62.06 5.39 51.85
N VAL A 818 63.12 5.02 52.57
CA VAL A 818 63.76 3.72 52.37
C VAL A 818 63.14 2.73 53.36
N GLY A 819 61.94 2.26 53.02
CA GLY A 819 61.19 1.24 53.77
C GLY A 819 59.79 1.64 54.27
N GLY A 820 59.29 2.83 53.93
CA GLY A 820 57.94 3.30 54.31
C GLY A 820 56.91 3.12 53.18
N PHE A 821 55.70 2.71 53.55
CA PHE A 821 54.54 2.58 52.65
C PHE A 821 54.04 3.96 52.20
N CYS A 822 53.61 4.07 50.93
CA CYS A 822 52.96 5.26 50.37
C CYS A 822 51.45 5.02 50.32
N ASP A 823 50.66 5.99 50.76
CA ASP A 823 49.20 5.88 50.89
C ASP A 823 48.47 6.90 50.02
N ILE A 824 47.25 6.55 49.60
CA ILE A 824 46.33 7.45 48.89
C ILE A 824 45.73 8.44 49.88
N ALA A 825 45.46 9.66 49.43
CA ALA A 825 44.75 10.66 50.22
C ALA A 825 43.25 10.72 49.86
N ASP A 826 42.41 11.04 50.85
CA ASP A 826 41.01 11.34 50.62
C ASP A 826 40.83 12.58 49.70
N ASP A 827 39.60 12.83 49.25
CA ASP A 827 39.23 13.99 48.44
C ASP A 827 39.58 15.35 49.06
N GLN A 828 39.98 15.40 50.33
CA GLN A 828 40.43 16.61 51.03
C GLN A 828 41.95 16.69 51.22
N GLY A 829 42.71 15.75 50.64
CA GLY A 829 44.16 15.71 50.67
C GLY A 829 44.76 15.16 51.97
N THR A 830 43.94 14.51 52.81
CA THR A 830 44.37 13.87 54.05
C THR A 830 44.82 12.45 53.77
N ALA A 831 46.05 12.09 54.15
CA ALA A 831 46.55 10.73 53.99
C ALA A 831 45.68 9.75 54.81
N LEU A 832 45.26 8.65 54.17
CA LEU A 832 44.57 7.55 54.83
C LEU A 832 45.54 6.81 55.79
N PRO A 833 45.02 6.03 56.75
CA PRO A 833 45.88 5.29 57.68
C PRO A 833 46.54 4.07 57.02
N PRO A 834 47.84 3.83 57.26
CA PRO A 834 48.62 2.83 56.53
C PRO A 834 48.23 1.38 56.85
N PHE A 835 48.51 0.51 55.87
CA PHE A 835 48.36 -0.94 55.90
C PHE A 835 48.93 -1.58 57.19
N GLY A 836 48.10 -2.35 57.90
CA GLY A 836 48.53 -3.22 59.00
C GLY A 836 48.42 -2.61 60.41
N THR A 837 47.97 -3.44 61.36
CA THR A 837 47.72 -3.03 62.75
C THR A 837 49.00 -2.65 63.49
N GLY A 838 49.25 -1.34 63.58
CA GLY A 838 49.97 -0.73 64.70
C GLY A 838 51.37 -0.18 64.38
N GLY A 839 51.54 1.11 64.66
CA GLY A 839 52.83 1.73 64.85
C GLY A 839 52.97 3.04 64.09
N GLY A 840 52.96 4.16 64.81
CA GLY A 840 53.15 5.50 64.25
C GLY A 840 54.48 5.64 63.51
N GLY A 841 54.39 5.71 62.19
CA GLY A 841 55.41 6.21 61.28
C GLY A 841 54.69 7.09 60.26
N GLY A 842 55.20 8.31 60.03
CA GLY A 842 54.54 9.28 59.15
C GLY A 842 54.40 8.73 57.73
N ALA A 843 53.16 8.48 57.30
CA ALA A 843 52.83 8.22 55.92
C ALA A 843 53.09 9.48 55.09
N ALA A 844 53.77 9.33 53.96
CA ALA A 844 53.91 10.41 52.98
C ALA A 844 52.81 10.24 51.93
N ASN A 845 52.00 11.29 51.75
CA ASN A 845 51.04 11.39 50.65
C ASN A 845 51.82 11.44 49.33
N ASN A 846 51.46 10.57 48.38
CA ASN A 846 52.10 10.49 47.06
C ASN A 846 51.71 11.65 46.11
N GLY A 847 50.85 12.56 46.55
CA GLY A 847 50.39 13.74 45.83
C GLY A 847 49.15 13.51 44.97
N VAL A 848 48.47 12.36 45.11
CA VAL A 848 47.29 11.99 44.32
C VAL A 848 46.12 11.75 45.29
N ASN A 849 45.01 12.48 45.11
CA ASN A 849 43.78 12.25 45.87
C ASN A 849 42.80 11.31 45.14
N GLU A 850 41.81 10.81 45.86
CA GLU A 850 40.74 9.95 45.32
C GLU A 850 40.03 10.58 44.09
N GLY A 851 39.77 11.89 44.10
CA GLY A 851 39.26 12.64 42.96
C GLY A 851 40.14 12.58 41.70
N ASP A 852 41.47 12.64 41.86
CA ASP A 852 42.43 12.52 40.76
C ASP A 852 42.48 11.09 40.20
N TYR A 853 42.32 10.07 41.06
CA TYR A 853 42.18 8.68 40.64
C TYR A 853 40.89 8.43 39.86
N ASN A 854 39.77 8.96 40.37
CA ASN A 854 38.49 8.90 39.70
C ASN A 854 38.55 9.59 38.33
N ALA A 855 39.23 10.74 38.23
CA ALA A 855 39.44 11.43 36.96
C ALA A 855 40.33 10.64 35.98
N PHE A 856 41.43 10.04 36.47
CA PHE A 856 42.35 9.24 35.65
C PHE A 856 41.70 7.96 35.12
N PHE A 857 41.01 7.20 35.95
CA PHE A 857 40.37 5.96 35.52
C PHE A 857 39.10 6.19 34.69
N ASN A 858 38.35 7.27 34.93
CA ASN A 858 37.29 7.71 34.00
C ASN A 858 37.82 8.09 32.61
N SER A 859 39.12 8.37 32.48
CA SER A 859 39.77 8.67 31.20
C SER A 859 40.38 7.44 30.50
N LEU A 860 40.57 6.34 31.23
CA LEU A 860 41.25 5.12 30.77
C LEU A 860 40.32 3.91 30.60
N PHE A 861 39.26 3.83 31.39
CA PHE A 861 38.26 2.78 31.32
C PHE A 861 36.92 3.38 30.87
N LEU A 862 36.33 2.79 29.83
CA LEU A 862 34.95 3.04 29.47
C LEU A 862 34.02 2.54 30.60
N PRO A 863 32.86 3.17 30.82
CA PRO A 863 31.95 2.82 31.91
C PRO A 863 31.54 1.34 31.83
N CYS A 864 31.49 0.69 32.99
CA CYS A 864 31.23 -0.73 33.20
C CYS A 864 30.46 -1.45 32.08
N GLY A 865 31.16 -2.37 31.42
CA GLY A 865 30.68 -3.40 30.51
C GLY A 865 31.79 -4.41 30.31
#